data_AF-A0A0H2RGJ9-F1
#
_entry.id   AF-A0A0H2RGJ9-F1
#
_cell.length_a   1.000
_cell.length_b   1.000
_cell.length_c   1.000
_cell.angle_alpha   90.00
_cell.angle_beta   90.00
_cell.angle_gamma   90.00
#
_symmetry.space_group_name_H-M   'P 1'
#
loop_
_entity.id
_entity.type
_entity.pdbx_description
1 polymer ?
#
loop_
_entity_poly.entity_id
_entity_poly.type
_entity_poly.pdbx_seq_one_letter_code
_entity_poly.pdbx_strand_id
1 'polypeptide(L)'
;MASVTPRISALWRDDYFAENMGTEEDIEQQELDGRSPLDKTIDRIGMGRYQRILLALCGFGWLADNMWIQTVAIILPRVQIHFDVPDNYIGYLSSSMFAGMMIGAIGWGSCSDLLGRSTAFNLTLCFTAVFGLVASYAPTYSALCIALFFLGTSVGGSMPTDGTLLLEHMPQGKKYLVTALSVFFSFGSVLSALVGIIVIPPYSCSPNAPGRPPCDIETGNQGWKYLLISVGLITLTFFLARIVFFRLHESPRYLVNAGRHEEALLSLKKITQYNGSELSLTIHDVDDRRPSTPTPQDDQEAFVSAIGPRLQRADVRLVFDASEQDDPAETVPLASDAAPINTPQRQQSDSPERVNYDSTGSSNTPLGSHSFVTPTASRANSMRSIATIASTGQEDEEEEDEAVEDKTQSLLNHRRPRFSTTRATPSRRSSLYEAQVKVCWALPGWIRRPLWAWLDRIAVVLSPEWLRTTLLVWAMWCSMALAYTMFNVFLPKMLEMHPGGAVPGETEEKSLEGTMWDVVIFTIGGCPGAILGAYMVESSLGKRWSLAGSTFVTALFCMAFVFSESSLAVRVSTIGISLSSTTMWAILYGWTPDIFETNVRGTACGTASALSRIGGMIAPVLGGALLVAGRALPLYVSTVVFVIAGLCTLMLRVEEGDRIEGSVMAH
;
A
#
# COMPACT_ATOMS: atom_id res chain seq x y z
N MET A 1 23.27 32.32 -50.15
CA MET A 1 22.03 31.62 -49.74
C MET A 1 22.42 30.40 -48.94
N ALA A 2 22.01 30.37 -47.68
CA ALA A 2 22.01 29.19 -46.81
C ALA A 2 20.85 28.25 -47.22
N SER A 3 20.74 26.98 -46.81
CA SER A 3 21.63 26.09 -46.04
C SER A 3 21.19 24.64 -46.29
N VAL A 4 22.14 23.71 -46.34
CA VAL A 4 21.87 22.27 -46.22
C VAL A 4 22.03 21.87 -44.74
N THR A 5 21.04 21.21 -44.16
CA THR A 5 21.08 20.70 -42.78
C THR A 5 20.92 19.17 -42.74
N PRO A 6 21.97 18.45 -42.31
CA PRO A 6 21.86 17.07 -41.85
C PRO A 6 22.09 16.97 -40.33
N ARG A 7 21.29 16.15 -39.64
CA ARG A 7 21.74 15.08 -38.71
C ARG A 7 20.64 14.56 -37.79
N ILE A 8 20.23 13.32 -38.08
CA ILE A 8 19.68 12.41 -37.06
C ILE A 8 20.88 11.90 -36.25
N SER A 9 21.20 12.55 -35.12
CA SER A 9 22.16 12.06 -34.11
C SER A 9 22.20 12.96 -32.85
N ALA A 10 21.07 13.07 -32.16
CA ALA A 10 20.94 13.87 -30.92
C ALA A 10 20.03 13.23 -29.85
N LEU A 11 19.83 11.89 -29.89
CA LEU A 11 19.02 11.16 -28.89
C LEU A 11 19.86 10.42 -27.83
N TRP A 12 21.18 10.43 -27.97
CA TRP A 12 22.13 9.85 -27.02
C TRP A 12 23.33 10.78 -26.91
N ARG A 13 23.28 11.68 -25.92
CA ARG A 13 24.46 12.38 -25.45
C ARG A 13 24.31 12.62 -23.95
N ASP A 14 25.15 11.93 -23.19
CA ASP A 14 25.27 12.08 -21.74
C ASP A 14 26.07 13.35 -21.43
N ASP A 15 25.39 14.50 -21.34
CA ASP A 15 25.97 15.77 -20.92
C ASP A 15 25.27 16.26 -19.63
N TYR A 16 25.53 15.58 -18.51
CA TYR A 16 25.10 15.97 -17.15
C TYR A 16 26.20 15.74 -16.09
N PHE A 17 27.48 15.67 -16.49
CA PHE A 17 28.61 15.43 -15.59
C PHE A 17 29.88 16.23 -15.96
N ALA A 18 29.86 17.53 -15.64
CA ALA A 18 30.99 18.43 -15.34
C ALA A 18 30.35 19.79 -14.94
N GLU A 19 30.75 20.52 -13.90
CA GLU A 19 31.97 20.49 -13.08
C GLU A 19 31.62 20.63 -11.59
N ASN A 20 32.15 19.78 -10.71
CA ASN A 20 32.06 19.99 -9.25
C ASN A 20 33.26 20.84 -8.78
N MET A 21 33.12 22.17 -8.83
CA MET A 21 33.80 23.07 -7.90
C MET A 21 32.74 23.72 -7.03
N GLY A 22 32.69 23.34 -5.74
CA GLY A 22 31.60 23.73 -4.86
C GLY A 22 31.50 25.23 -4.67
N THR A 23 30.32 25.76 -4.94
CA THR A 23 29.90 27.14 -4.63
C THR A 23 28.72 27.10 -3.66
N GLU A 24 28.62 28.11 -2.79
CA GLU A 24 27.67 28.13 -1.66
C GLU A 24 26.18 28.04 -2.08
N GLU A 25 25.86 28.37 -3.34
CA GLU A 25 24.51 28.25 -3.92
C GLU A 25 23.98 26.79 -3.96
N ASP A 26 24.84 25.78 -4.06
CA ASP A 26 24.43 24.36 -4.03
C ASP A 26 23.89 23.95 -2.65
N ILE A 27 24.31 24.63 -1.58
CA ILE A 27 23.90 24.35 -0.21
C ILE A 27 22.51 24.92 0.05
N GLU A 28 22.23 26.15 -0.39
CA GLU A 28 20.89 26.75 -0.29
C GLU A 28 19.85 25.98 -1.12
N GLN A 29 20.21 25.49 -2.31
CA GLN A 29 19.32 24.61 -3.09
C GLN A 29 19.09 23.24 -2.42
N GLN A 30 20.05 22.73 -1.65
CA GLN A 30 19.85 21.51 -0.86
C GLN A 30 18.89 21.69 0.31
N GLU A 31 18.78 22.89 0.91
CA GLU A 31 17.80 23.19 1.97
C GLU A 31 16.39 23.43 1.44
N LEU A 32 16.24 24.00 0.24
CA LEU A 32 14.93 24.19 -0.43
C LEU A 32 14.28 22.87 -0.85
N ASP A 33 15.08 21.86 -1.23
CA ASP A 33 14.58 20.55 -1.63
C ASP A 33 14.37 19.65 -0.39
N GLY A 34 13.21 19.77 0.26
CA GLY A 34 12.79 19.08 1.50
C GLY A 34 12.64 17.54 1.42
N ARG A 35 13.35 16.87 0.51
CA ARG A 35 13.48 15.41 0.41
C ARG A 35 14.48 14.90 1.44
N SER A 36 14.31 13.65 1.88
CA SER A 36 15.25 13.05 2.81
C SER A 36 16.63 12.84 2.17
N PRO A 37 17.73 12.91 2.94
CA PRO A 37 19.08 12.56 2.46
C PRO A 37 19.11 11.20 1.76
N LEU A 38 18.38 10.21 2.30
CA LEU A 38 18.24 8.90 1.68
C LEU A 38 17.60 8.96 0.27
N ASP A 39 16.53 9.73 0.08
CA ASP A 39 15.88 9.88 -1.24
C ASP A 39 16.84 10.51 -2.25
N LYS A 40 17.61 11.55 -1.85
CA LYS A 40 18.66 12.18 -2.68
C LYS A 40 19.76 11.18 -3.04
N THR A 41 20.14 10.30 -2.12
CA THR A 41 21.15 9.25 -2.34
C THR A 41 20.67 8.15 -3.29
N ILE A 42 19.41 7.72 -3.20
CA ILE A 42 18.82 6.75 -4.14
C ILE A 42 18.75 7.35 -5.56
N ASP A 43 18.38 8.63 -5.68
CA ASP A 43 18.41 9.35 -6.97
C ASP A 43 19.84 9.44 -7.55
N ARG A 44 20.86 9.73 -6.71
CA ARG A 44 22.28 9.75 -7.12
C ARG A 44 22.82 8.38 -7.58
N ILE A 45 22.33 7.27 -7.02
CA ILE A 45 22.69 5.90 -7.47
C ILE A 45 22.02 5.58 -8.83
N GLY A 46 20.82 6.12 -9.07
CA GLY A 46 20.11 5.98 -10.33
C GLY A 46 19.66 4.53 -10.64
N MET A 47 19.41 4.26 -11.93
CA MET A 47 18.82 3.00 -12.41
C MET A 47 19.87 2.09 -13.05
N GLY A 48 20.48 1.20 -12.26
CA GLY A 48 21.45 0.22 -12.73
C GLY A 48 20.86 -1.17 -12.97
N ARG A 49 21.74 -2.18 -12.94
CA ARG A 49 21.39 -3.59 -13.16
C ARG A 49 20.56 -4.16 -12.02
N TYR A 50 20.86 -3.76 -10.77
CA TYR A 50 20.13 -4.19 -9.57
C TYR A 50 18.64 -3.89 -9.68
N GLN A 51 18.30 -2.64 -10.01
CA GLN A 51 16.91 -2.18 -10.14
C GLN A 51 16.15 -2.86 -11.28
N ARG A 52 16.81 -3.18 -12.41
CA ARG A 52 16.18 -3.90 -13.54
C ARG A 52 15.88 -5.37 -13.19
N ILE A 53 16.78 -6.03 -12.48
CA ILE A 53 16.57 -7.42 -12.01
C ILE A 53 15.48 -7.44 -10.93
N LEU A 54 15.49 -6.49 -10.00
CA LEU A 54 14.44 -6.33 -8.99
C LEU A 54 13.06 -6.14 -9.62
N LEU A 55 12.93 -5.27 -10.64
CA LEU A 55 11.70 -5.09 -11.41
C LEU A 55 11.19 -6.41 -12.02
N ALA A 56 12.08 -7.21 -12.62
CA ALA A 56 11.70 -8.50 -13.21
C ALA A 56 11.25 -9.51 -12.14
N LEU A 57 11.92 -9.55 -10.98
CA LEU A 57 11.58 -10.46 -9.88
C LEU A 57 10.28 -10.09 -9.17
N CYS A 58 10.00 -8.79 -8.96
CA CYS A 58 8.68 -8.31 -8.55
C CYS A 58 7.62 -8.62 -9.62
N GLY A 59 7.98 -8.46 -10.90
CA GLY A 59 7.15 -8.84 -12.05
C GLY A 59 6.72 -10.30 -12.00
N PHE A 60 7.62 -11.25 -11.72
CA PHE A 60 7.27 -12.66 -11.57
C PHE A 60 6.34 -12.95 -10.38
N GLY A 61 6.36 -12.13 -9.33
CA GLY A 61 5.38 -12.22 -8.23
C GLY A 61 3.99 -11.81 -8.70
N TRP A 62 3.87 -10.63 -9.29
CA TRP A 62 2.60 -10.13 -9.85
C TRP A 62 2.04 -11.03 -10.97
N LEU A 63 2.91 -11.64 -11.77
CA LEU A 63 2.55 -12.67 -12.74
C LEU A 63 1.97 -13.90 -12.04
N ALA A 64 2.61 -14.40 -10.99
CA ALA A 64 2.10 -15.52 -10.20
C ALA A 64 0.73 -15.19 -9.57
N ASP A 65 0.56 -13.96 -9.07
CA ASP A 65 -0.68 -13.56 -8.40
C ASP A 65 -1.91 -13.68 -9.33
N ASN A 66 -1.81 -13.16 -10.56
CA ASN A 66 -2.90 -13.31 -11.53
C ASN A 66 -3.02 -14.75 -12.06
N MET A 67 -1.88 -15.44 -12.23
CA MET A 67 -1.86 -16.84 -12.66
C MET A 67 -2.68 -17.71 -11.71
N TRP A 68 -2.60 -17.49 -10.40
CA TRP A 68 -3.41 -18.21 -9.41
C TRP A 68 -4.90 -17.83 -9.45
N ILE A 69 -5.24 -16.55 -9.56
CA ILE A 69 -6.63 -16.08 -9.65
C ILE A 69 -7.30 -16.71 -10.90
N GLN A 70 -6.62 -16.68 -12.04
CA GLN A 70 -7.12 -17.25 -13.28
C GLN A 70 -7.19 -18.78 -13.22
N THR A 71 -6.25 -19.45 -12.56
CA THR A 71 -6.25 -20.90 -12.37
C THR A 71 -7.47 -21.36 -11.58
N VAL A 72 -7.85 -20.65 -10.51
CA VAL A 72 -9.04 -20.98 -9.70
C VAL A 72 -10.34 -20.82 -10.51
N ALA A 73 -10.42 -19.84 -11.41
CA ALA A 73 -11.55 -19.72 -12.34
C ALA A 73 -11.58 -20.87 -13.38
N ILE A 74 -10.41 -21.26 -13.91
CA ILE A 74 -10.28 -22.32 -14.92
C ILE A 74 -10.64 -23.71 -14.36
N ILE A 75 -10.24 -24.05 -13.13
CA ILE A 75 -10.57 -25.35 -12.53
C ILE A 75 -12.02 -25.46 -12.06
N LEU A 76 -12.74 -24.34 -11.91
CA LEU A 76 -14.07 -24.26 -11.29
C LEU A 76 -15.08 -25.30 -11.85
N PRO A 77 -15.24 -25.50 -13.18
CA PRO A 77 -16.21 -26.47 -13.72
C PRO A 77 -15.79 -27.91 -13.41
N ARG A 78 -14.49 -28.20 -13.45
CA ARG A 78 -13.93 -29.55 -13.24
C ARG A 78 -13.99 -29.96 -11.77
N VAL A 79 -13.71 -29.02 -10.86
CA VAL A 79 -13.87 -29.18 -9.40
C VAL A 79 -15.35 -29.40 -9.06
N GLN A 80 -16.26 -28.69 -9.71
CA GLN A 80 -17.70 -28.87 -9.50
C GLN A 80 -18.16 -30.29 -9.82
N ILE A 81 -17.73 -30.84 -10.97
CA ILE A 81 -18.04 -32.21 -11.38
C ILE A 81 -17.37 -33.25 -10.46
N HIS A 82 -16.14 -32.98 -9.97
CA HIS A 82 -15.40 -33.94 -9.14
C HIS A 82 -16.01 -34.14 -7.74
N PHE A 83 -16.56 -33.07 -7.14
CA PHE A 83 -17.15 -33.10 -5.80
C PHE A 83 -18.69 -33.05 -5.77
N ASP A 84 -19.34 -33.16 -6.94
CA ASP A 84 -20.80 -33.05 -7.14
C ASP A 84 -21.43 -31.83 -6.41
N VAL A 85 -20.80 -30.66 -6.59
CA VAL A 85 -21.18 -29.44 -5.86
C VAL A 85 -22.29 -28.69 -6.61
N PRO A 86 -23.42 -28.33 -5.96
CA PRO A 86 -24.46 -27.55 -6.61
C PRO A 86 -24.07 -26.08 -6.85
N ASP A 87 -24.72 -25.45 -7.82
CA ASP A 87 -24.40 -24.11 -8.35
C ASP A 87 -24.37 -23.00 -7.30
N ASN A 88 -25.20 -23.07 -6.25
CA ASN A 88 -25.19 -22.11 -5.15
C ASN A 88 -23.97 -22.24 -4.22
N TYR A 89 -23.30 -23.39 -4.16
CA TYR A 89 -22.13 -23.60 -3.29
C TYR A 89 -20.79 -23.50 -4.03
N ILE A 90 -20.74 -23.69 -5.36
CA ILE A 90 -19.47 -23.69 -6.11
C ILE A 90 -18.73 -22.33 -6.03
N GLY A 91 -19.47 -21.23 -5.83
CA GLY A 91 -18.89 -19.89 -5.62
C GLY A 91 -17.96 -19.79 -4.41
N TYR A 92 -18.17 -20.59 -3.37
CA TYR A 92 -17.32 -20.56 -2.17
C TYR A 92 -15.86 -20.92 -2.47
N LEU A 93 -15.57 -21.66 -3.55
CA LEU A 93 -14.21 -21.97 -4.00
C LEU A 93 -13.41 -20.68 -4.24
N SER A 94 -13.88 -19.82 -5.15
CA SER A 94 -13.19 -18.57 -5.48
C SER A 94 -13.30 -17.53 -4.36
N SER A 95 -14.45 -17.46 -3.66
CA SER A 95 -14.61 -16.58 -2.50
C SER A 95 -13.63 -16.89 -1.38
N SER A 96 -13.29 -18.16 -1.14
CA SER A 96 -12.28 -18.55 -0.14
C SER A 96 -10.89 -17.98 -0.47
N MET A 97 -10.49 -18.02 -1.75
CA MET A 97 -9.25 -17.42 -2.22
C MET A 97 -9.27 -15.89 -2.06
N PHE A 98 -10.34 -15.21 -2.47
CA PHE A 98 -10.45 -13.74 -2.33
C PHE A 98 -10.49 -13.29 -0.86
N ALA A 99 -11.16 -14.03 0.03
CA ALA A 99 -11.12 -13.80 1.48
C ALA A 99 -9.70 -13.97 2.03
N GLY A 100 -9.01 -15.04 1.58
CA GLY A 100 -7.60 -15.28 1.85
C GLY A 100 -6.74 -14.08 1.44
N MET A 101 -6.90 -13.59 0.20
CA MET A 101 -6.16 -12.43 -0.33
C MET A 101 -6.36 -11.15 0.49
N MET A 102 -7.57 -10.88 0.94
CA MET A 102 -7.87 -9.70 1.77
C MET A 102 -7.11 -9.74 3.10
N ILE A 103 -7.14 -10.90 3.78
CA ILE A 103 -6.42 -11.10 5.05
C ILE A 103 -4.91 -11.13 4.81
N GLY A 104 -4.46 -11.70 3.69
CA GLY A 104 -3.08 -11.73 3.24
C GLY A 104 -2.47 -10.34 3.06
N ALA A 105 -3.16 -9.44 2.37
CA ALA A 105 -2.67 -8.08 2.15
C ALA A 105 -2.41 -7.32 3.46
N ILE A 106 -3.29 -7.47 4.45
CA ILE A 106 -3.17 -6.85 5.78
C ILE A 106 -2.06 -7.53 6.60
N GLY A 107 -2.06 -8.87 6.62
CA GLY A 107 -1.13 -9.68 7.40
C GLY A 107 0.32 -9.56 6.90
N TRP A 108 0.56 -9.74 5.61
CA TRP A 108 1.90 -9.68 5.02
C TRP A 108 2.46 -8.26 4.93
N GLY A 109 1.62 -7.24 4.74
CA GLY A 109 2.06 -5.85 4.90
C GLY A 109 2.66 -5.62 6.30
N SER A 110 1.89 -5.99 7.34
CA SER A 110 2.33 -5.89 8.74
C SER A 110 3.55 -6.76 9.05
N CYS A 111 3.61 -7.99 8.51
CA CYS A 111 4.76 -8.88 8.69
C CYS A 111 6.02 -8.37 7.98
N SER A 112 5.88 -7.69 6.84
CA SER A 112 6.99 -7.08 6.10
C SER A 112 7.61 -5.90 6.86
N ASP A 113 6.82 -5.16 7.64
CA ASP A 113 7.31 -4.11 8.54
C ASP A 113 8.00 -4.68 9.80
N LEU A 114 7.71 -5.93 10.19
CA LEU A 114 8.28 -6.55 11.40
C LEU A 114 9.47 -7.49 11.13
N LEU A 115 9.42 -8.28 10.07
CA LEU A 115 10.40 -9.34 9.73
C LEU A 115 11.41 -8.93 8.65
N GLY A 116 11.32 -7.69 8.16
CA GLY A 116 12.07 -7.19 7.01
C GLY A 116 11.38 -7.46 5.67
N ARG A 117 11.62 -6.56 4.70
CA ARG A 117 11.03 -6.62 3.36
C ARG A 117 11.53 -7.83 2.60
N SER A 118 12.83 -8.15 2.73
CA SER A 118 13.45 -9.27 2.01
C SER A 118 12.91 -10.64 2.45
N THR A 119 12.62 -10.80 3.75
CA THR A 119 12.01 -12.04 4.29
C THR A 119 10.60 -12.22 3.75
N ALA A 120 9.75 -11.19 3.86
CA ALA A 120 8.36 -11.25 3.40
C ALA A 120 8.27 -11.49 1.87
N PHE A 121 9.11 -10.81 1.08
CA PHE A 121 9.19 -10.96 -0.38
C PHE A 121 9.47 -12.40 -0.85
N ASN A 122 10.33 -13.15 -0.14
CA ASN A 122 10.63 -14.54 -0.51
C ASN A 122 9.57 -15.52 0.02
N LEU A 123 9.06 -15.26 1.21
CA LEU A 123 8.22 -16.20 1.94
C LEU A 123 6.76 -16.23 1.44
N THR A 124 6.25 -15.13 0.88
CA THR A 124 4.94 -15.10 0.17
C THR A 124 4.93 -16.08 -1.00
N LEU A 125 5.87 -16.02 -1.95
CA LEU A 125 5.93 -16.97 -3.07
C LEU A 125 6.22 -18.41 -2.61
N CYS A 126 7.02 -18.60 -1.56
CA CYS A 126 7.26 -19.93 -0.97
C CYS A 126 5.94 -20.56 -0.53
N PHE A 127 5.15 -19.83 0.26
CA PHE A 127 3.85 -20.30 0.75
C PHE A 127 2.82 -20.44 -0.37
N THR A 128 2.82 -19.55 -1.37
CA THR A 128 1.99 -19.70 -2.57
C THR A 128 2.28 -21.02 -3.29
N ALA A 129 3.55 -21.37 -3.51
CA ALA A 129 3.93 -22.64 -4.12
C ALA A 129 3.53 -23.85 -3.25
N VAL A 130 3.80 -23.81 -1.94
CA VAL A 130 3.47 -24.90 -1.01
C VAL A 130 1.96 -25.12 -0.89
N PHE A 131 1.17 -24.08 -0.61
CA PHE A 131 -0.28 -24.20 -0.48
C PHE A 131 -0.95 -24.53 -1.83
N GLY A 132 -0.39 -24.09 -2.95
CA GLY A 132 -0.83 -24.48 -4.29
C GLY A 132 -0.66 -25.99 -4.56
N LEU A 133 0.50 -26.55 -4.18
CA LEU A 133 0.74 -28.00 -4.24
C LEU A 133 -0.15 -28.77 -3.27
N VAL A 134 -0.33 -28.29 -2.02
CA VAL A 134 -1.23 -28.92 -1.04
C VAL A 134 -2.69 -28.91 -1.52
N ALA A 135 -3.16 -27.83 -2.15
CA ALA A 135 -4.50 -27.73 -2.72
C ALA A 135 -4.79 -28.82 -3.77
N SER A 136 -3.79 -29.24 -4.54
CA SER A 136 -3.97 -30.33 -5.53
C SER A 136 -4.28 -31.69 -4.91
N TYR A 137 -3.92 -31.92 -3.65
CA TYR A 137 -4.19 -33.17 -2.91
C TYR A 137 -5.41 -33.08 -1.99
N ALA A 138 -6.23 -32.02 -2.09
CA ALA A 138 -7.40 -31.84 -1.25
C ALA A 138 -8.43 -32.98 -1.44
N PRO A 139 -8.78 -33.74 -0.39
CA PRO A 139 -9.68 -34.90 -0.48
C PRO A 139 -11.17 -34.51 -0.46
N THR A 140 -11.50 -33.28 -0.07
CA THR A 140 -12.89 -32.79 0.00
C THR A 140 -12.96 -31.33 -0.46
N TYR A 141 -14.14 -30.91 -0.93
CA TYR A 141 -14.39 -29.53 -1.33
C TYR A 141 -14.04 -28.49 -0.24
N SER A 142 -14.41 -28.77 1.02
CA SER A 142 -14.08 -27.89 2.15
C SER A 142 -12.57 -27.81 2.42
N ALA A 143 -11.84 -28.92 2.31
CA ALA A 143 -10.39 -28.92 2.43
C ALA A 143 -9.72 -28.12 1.30
N LEU A 144 -10.26 -28.20 0.08
CA LEU A 144 -9.81 -27.41 -1.06
C LEU A 144 -10.03 -25.91 -0.80
N CYS A 145 -11.21 -25.49 -0.34
CA CYS A 145 -11.47 -24.09 0.03
C CYS A 145 -10.54 -23.58 1.14
N ILE A 146 -10.21 -24.41 2.13
CA ILE A 146 -9.24 -24.03 3.20
C ILE A 146 -7.82 -23.89 2.63
N ALA A 147 -7.39 -24.80 1.74
CA ALA A 147 -6.09 -24.69 1.08
C ALA A 147 -6.03 -23.45 0.15
N LEU A 148 -7.09 -23.17 -0.61
CA LEU A 148 -7.21 -21.98 -1.44
C LEU A 148 -7.27 -20.68 -0.62
N PHE A 149 -7.79 -20.71 0.60
CA PHE A 149 -7.73 -19.58 1.53
C PHE A 149 -6.28 -19.27 1.93
N PHE A 150 -5.48 -20.26 2.36
CA PHE A 150 -4.07 -20.03 2.73
C PHE A 150 -3.17 -19.67 1.52
N LEU A 151 -3.44 -20.28 0.36
CA LEU A 151 -2.89 -19.85 -0.93
C LEU A 151 -3.23 -18.39 -1.21
N GLY A 152 -4.51 -18.02 -1.07
CA GLY A 152 -5.00 -16.66 -1.22
C GLY A 152 -4.31 -15.69 -0.26
N THR A 153 -4.11 -16.05 1.00
CA THR A 153 -3.35 -15.25 1.97
C THR A 153 -1.92 -14.99 1.50
N SER A 154 -1.30 -15.93 0.81
CA SER A 154 0.06 -15.79 0.28
C SER A 154 0.08 -14.87 -0.96
N VAL A 155 -0.83 -15.11 -1.92
CA VAL A 155 -1.05 -14.33 -3.16
C VAL A 155 -1.53 -12.90 -2.91
N GLY A 156 -2.30 -12.66 -1.85
CA GLY A 156 -2.70 -11.32 -1.43
C GLY A 156 -1.57 -10.54 -0.75
N GLY A 157 -0.58 -11.25 -0.21
CA GLY A 157 0.57 -10.66 0.47
C GLY A 157 1.70 -10.23 -0.46
N SER A 158 1.94 -10.96 -1.55
CA SER A 158 2.93 -10.64 -2.59
C SER A 158 2.67 -9.26 -3.22
N MET A 159 1.42 -8.92 -3.54
CA MET A 159 1.07 -7.62 -4.14
C MET A 159 1.63 -6.41 -3.38
N PRO A 160 1.32 -6.18 -2.08
CA PRO A 160 1.87 -5.06 -1.33
C PRO A 160 3.37 -5.21 -1.04
N THR A 161 3.90 -6.41 -0.78
CA THR A 161 5.34 -6.57 -0.50
C THR A 161 6.21 -6.24 -1.70
N ASP A 162 5.83 -6.71 -2.88
CA ASP A 162 6.59 -6.54 -4.11
C ASP A 162 6.53 -5.09 -4.61
N GLY A 163 5.36 -4.45 -4.48
CA GLY A 163 5.16 -3.05 -4.84
C GLY A 163 5.91 -2.08 -3.93
N THR A 164 5.85 -2.28 -2.61
CA THR A 164 6.59 -1.45 -1.63
C THR A 164 8.09 -1.62 -1.77
N LEU A 165 8.58 -2.86 -1.84
CA LEU A 165 10.00 -3.16 -2.05
C LEU A 165 10.55 -2.50 -3.33
N LEU A 166 9.80 -2.56 -4.44
CA LEU A 166 10.22 -1.92 -5.68
C LEU A 166 10.27 -0.39 -5.54
N LEU A 167 9.21 0.23 -4.98
CA LEU A 167 9.14 1.67 -4.74
C LEU A 167 10.27 2.19 -3.84
N GLU A 168 10.68 1.43 -2.82
CA GLU A 168 11.77 1.78 -1.90
C GLU A 168 13.16 1.72 -2.54
N HIS A 169 13.30 1.08 -3.71
CA HIS A 169 14.56 0.96 -4.47
C HIS A 169 14.59 1.75 -5.79
N MET A 170 13.47 2.34 -6.23
CA MET A 170 13.40 3.14 -7.46
C MET A 170 13.71 4.62 -7.21
N PRO A 171 14.53 5.27 -8.07
CA PRO A 171 14.69 6.72 -8.05
C PRO A 171 13.37 7.42 -8.44
N GLN A 172 13.15 8.63 -7.93
CA GLN A 172 11.90 9.38 -8.00
C GLN A 172 11.35 9.47 -9.43
N GLY A 173 12.17 9.91 -10.38
CA GLY A 173 11.80 10.05 -11.80
C GLY A 173 11.49 8.74 -12.54
N LYS A 174 11.67 7.56 -11.91
CA LYS A 174 11.39 6.25 -12.50
C LYS A 174 10.40 5.41 -11.72
N LYS A 175 9.70 6.00 -10.73
CA LYS A 175 8.63 5.30 -9.98
C LYS A 175 7.46 4.84 -10.86
N TYR A 176 7.29 5.41 -12.06
CA TYR A 176 6.33 4.92 -13.05
C TYR A 176 6.60 3.45 -13.49
N LEU A 177 7.83 2.92 -13.36
CA LEU A 177 8.11 1.50 -13.67
C LEU A 177 7.31 0.53 -12.78
N VAL A 178 6.76 0.98 -11.65
CA VAL A 178 5.87 0.18 -10.80
C VAL A 178 4.54 -0.12 -11.52
N THR A 179 4.05 0.76 -12.41
CA THR A 179 2.85 0.47 -13.20
C THR A 179 3.10 -0.61 -14.25
N ALA A 180 4.34 -0.81 -14.69
CA ALA A 180 4.72 -1.89 -15.60
C ALA A 180 4.53 -3.29 -15.00
N LEU A 181 4.42 -3.42 -13.66
CA LEU A 181 4.03 -4.68 -13.00
C LEU A 181 2.62 -5.16 -13.44
N SER A 182 1.72 -4.26 -13.86
CA SER A 182 0.41 -4.64 -14.42
C SER A 182 0.50 -5.41 -15.75
N VAL A 183 1.60 -5.22 -16.49
CA VAL A 183 1.86 -5.99 -17.73
C VAL A 183 2.22 -7.42 -17.38
N PHE A 184 3.07 -7.63 -16.37
CA PHE A 184 3.37 -8.97 -15.83
C PHE A 184 2.13 -9.66 -15.26
N PHE A 185 1.27 -8.90 -14.55
CA PHE A 185 -0.03 -9.40 -14.09
C PHE A 185 -0.87 -9.94 -15.27
N SER A 186 -0.97 -9.20 -16.37
CA SER A 186 -1.70 -9.66 -17.58
C SER A 186 -1.06 -10.91 -18.23
N PHE A 187 0.27 -11.01 -18.27
CA PHE A 187 0.95 -12.24 -18.71
C PHE A 187 0.66 -13.45 -17.81
N GLY A 188 0.34 -13.24 -16.53
CA GLY A 188 0.00 -14.30 -15.58
C GLY A 188 -1.29 -15.06 -15.93
N SER A 189 -2.34 -14.35 -16.35
CA SER A 189 -3.58 -15.01 -16.78
C SER A 189 -3.40 -15.76 -18.09
N VAL A 190 -2.63 -15.21 -19.04
CA VAL A 190 -2.26 -15.90 -20.29
C VAL A 190 -1.48 -17.18 -19.99
N LEU A 191 -0.48 -17.13 -19.10
CA LEU A 191 0.28 -18.33 -18.71
C LEU A 191 -0.62 -19.39 -18.06
N SER A 192 -1.52 -18.98 -17.15
CA SER A 192 -2.51 -19.89 -16.56
C SER A 192 -3.40 -20.56 -17.61
N ALA A 193 -3.92 -19.80 -18.58
CA ALA A 193 -4.76 -20.32 -19.65
C ALA A 193 -4.00 -21.27 -20.59
N LEU A 194 -2.74 -20.95 -20.92
CA LEU A 194 -1.88 -21.80 -21.75
C LEU A 194 -1.51 -23.13 -21.07
N VAL A 195 -1.24 -23.13 -19.76
CA VAL A 195 -1.06 -24.38 -19.00
C VAL A 195 -2.40 -25.12 -18.87
N GLY A 196 -3.50 -24.39 -18.66
CA GLY A 196 -4.86 -24.91 -18.60
C GLY A 196 -5.26 -25.72 -19.84
N ILE A 197 -5.03 -25.19 -21.05
CA ILE A 197 -5.36 -25.91 -22.29
C ILE A 197 -4.47 -27.12 -22.57
N ILE A 198 -3.22 -27.14 -22.07
CA ILE A 198 -2.33 -28.30 -22.19
C ILE A 198 -2.75 -29.42 -21.21
N VAL A 199 -3.24 -29.06 -20.02
CA VAL A 199 -3.46 -30.01 -18.92
C VAL A 199 -4.92 -30.46 -18.75
N ILE A 200 -5.91 -29.58 -18.93
CA ILE A 200 -7.31 -29.93 -18.65
C ILE A 200 -7.91 -30.88 -19.71
N PRO A 201 -7.85 -30.60 -21.02
CA PRO A 201 -8.47 -31.46 -22.04
C PRO A 201 -8.03 -32.94 -22.03
N PRO A 202 -6.74 -33.32 -21.88
CA PRO A 202 -6.34 -34.73 -21.87
C PRO A 202 -6.66 -35.48 -20.57
N TYR A 203 -6.83 -34.77 -19.44
CA TYR A 203 -6.99 -35.38 -18.11
C TYR A 203 -8.35 -35.09 -17.45
N SER A 204 -9.32 -34.61 -18.22
CA SER A 204 -10.69 -34.33 -17.73
C SER A 204 -11.76 -34.85 -18.69
N CYS A 205 -12.67 -35.66 -18.18
CA CYS A 205 -13.87 -36.05 -18.90
C CYS A 205 -15.02 -35.05 -18.75
N SER A 206 -15.95 -35.06 -19.71
CA SER A 206 -17.28 -34.46 -19.58
C SER A 206 -18.30 -35.57 -19.33
N PRO A 207 -19.15 -35.49 -18.30
CA PRO A 207 -20.13 -36.53 -17.98
C PRO A 207 -21.28 -36.63 -19.01
N ASN A 208 -21.47 -35.62 -19.87
CA ASN A 208 -22.60 -35.55 -20.81
C ASN A 208 -22.25 -35.93 -22.26
N ALA A 209 -20.97 -36.21 -22.57
CA ALA A 209 -20.52 -36.43 -23.95
C ALA A 209 -21.21 -37.65 -24.60
N PRO A 210 -22.05 -37.46 -25.63
CA PRO A 210 -22.81 -38.56 -26.23
C PRO A 210 -21.88 -39.59 -26.88
N GLY A 211 -22.14 -40.87 -26.64
CA GLY A 211 -21.41 -41.98 -27.27
C GLY A 211 -20.08 -42.39 -26.59
N ARG A 212 -19.67 -41.79 -25.47
CA ARG A 212 -18.57 -42.30 -24.64
C ARG A 212 -19.06 -43.20 -23.50
N PRO A 213 -18.23 -44.16 -23.03
CA PRO A 213 -18.53 -44.90 -21.81
C PRO A 213 -18.62 -43.95 -20.60
N PRO A 214 -19.37 -44.32 -19.53
CA PRO A 214 -19.48 -43.49 -18.34
C PRO A 214 -18.08 -43.23 -17.76
N CYS A 215 -17.76 -41.96 -17.56
CA CYS A 215 -16.48 -41.58 -16.96
C CYS A 215 -16.48 -41.95 -15.48
N ASP A 216 -15.48 -42.71 -15.04
CA ASP A 216 -15.14 -42.76 -13.63
C ASP A 216 -14.57 -41.40 -13.20
N ILE A 217 -15.30 -40.71 -12.32
CA ILE A 217 -14.98 -39.35 -11.87
C ILE A 217 -13.69 -39.35 -11.00
N GLU A 218 -13.39 -40.46 -10.32
CA GLU A 218 -12.20 -40.56 -9.46
C GLU A 218 -10.91 -40.68 -10.27
N THR A 219 -10.91 -41.43 -11.38
CA THR A 219 -9.70 -41.58 -12.22
C THR A 219 -9.67 -40.66 -13.46
N GLY A 220 -10.83 -40.31 -14.03
CA GLY A 220 -10.96 -39.59 -15.30
C GLY A 220 -11.12 -38.07 -15.22
N ASN A 221 -11.24 -37.48 -14.02
CA ASN A 221 -11.34 -36.02 -13.82
C ASN A 221 -10.24 -35.48 -12.89
N GLN A 222 -8.97 -35.78 -13.22
CA GLN A 222 -7.79 -35.35 -12.45
C GLN A 222 -7.11 -34.09 -13.00
N GLY A 223 -7.54 -33.56 -14.16
CA GLY A 223 -6.92 -32.40 -14.81
C GLY A 223 -6.88 -31.14 -13.95
N TRP A 224 -7.84 -30.94 -13.04
CA TRP A 224 -7.80 -29.82 -12.09
C TRP A 224 -6.65 -29.94 -11.07
N LYS A 225 -6.35 -31.15 -10.59
CA LYS A 225 -5.22 -31.41 -9.69
C LYS A 225 -3.91 -31.23 -10.42
N TYR A 226 -3.78 -31.77 -11.63
CA TYR A 226 -2.58 -31.59 -12.45
C TYR A 226 -2.32 -30.13 -12.78
N LEU A 227 -3.35 -29.32 -13.07
CA LEU A 227 -3.19 -27.89 -13.30
C LEU A 227 -2.67 -27.17 -12.04
N LEU A 228 -3.23 -27.47 -10.86
CA LEU A 228 -2.72 -26.95 -9.58
C LEU A 228 -1.26 -27.38 -9.32
N ILE A 229 -0.88 -28.61 -9.67
CA ILE A 229 0.52 -29.09 -9.57
C ILE A 229 1.43 -28.32 -10.52
N SER A 230 1.06 -28.20 -11.81
CA SER A 230 1.86 -27.48 -12.80
C SER A 230 2.07 -26.01 -12.42
N VAL A 231 1.00 -25.32 -11.99
CA VAL A 231 1.05 -23.92 -11.55
C VAL A 231 1.83 -23.80 -10.22
N GLY A 232 1.69 -24.75 -9.31
CA GLY A 232 2.50 -24.88 -8.08
C GLY A 232 4.00 -24.99 -8.37
N LEU A 233 4.39 -25.86 -9.31
CA LEU A 233 5.78 -26.04 -9.73
C LEU A 233 6.33 -24.81 -10.47
N ILE A 234 5.54 -24.14 -11.33
CA ILE A 234 5.92 -22.87 -11.95
C ILE A 234 6.14 -21.79 -10.88
N THR A 235 5.28 -21.72 -9.87
CA THR A 235 5.47 -20.78 -8.75
C THR A 235 6.71 -21.10 -7.93
N LEU A 236 7.02 -22.40 -7.76
CA LEU A 236 8.25 -22.85 -7.11
C LEU A 236 9.50 -22.45 -7.91
N THR A 237 9.50 -22.48 -9.25
CA THR A 237 10.63 -21.99 -10.03
C THR A 237 10.81 -20.47 -9.91
N PHE A 238 9.73 -19.68 -9.79
CA PHE A 238 9.83 -18.25 -9.49
C PHE A 238 10.41 -17.99 -8.08
N PHE A 239 10.02 -18.76 -7.07
CA PHE A 239 10.63 -18.70 -5.74
C PHE A 239 12.12 -19.06 -5.75
N LEU A 240 12.49 -20.16 -6.42
CA LEU A 240 13.89 -20.55 -6.60
C LEU A 240 14.67 -19.49 -7.38
N ALA A 241 14.05 -18.84 -8.37
CA ALA A 241 14.66 -17.74 -9.10
C ALA A 241 14.96 -16.52 -8.22
N ARG A 242 14.06 -16.17 -7.27
CA ARG A 242 14.30 -15.12 -6.26
C ARG A 242 15.49 -15.45 -5.35
N ILE A 243 15.72 -16.72 -5.01
CA ILE A 243 16.85 -17.13 -4.15
C ILE A 243 18.16 -17.25 -4.93
N VAL A 244 18.14 -17.91 -6.09
CA VAL A 244 19.36 -18.33 -6.82
C VAL A 244 19.97 -17.21 -7.65
N PHE A 245 19.16 -16.42 -8.37
CA PHE A 245 19.70 -15.42 -9.29
C PHE A 245 20.01 -14.08 -8.61
N PHE A 246 19.44 -13.80 -7.44
CA PHE A 246 19.50 -12.46 -6.85
C PHE A 246 19.32 -12.46 -5.33
N ARG A 247 20.42 -12.35 -4.58
CA ARG A 247 20.35 -12.12 -3.14
C ARG A 247 19.89 -10.68 -2.87
N LEU A 248 18.57 -10.51 -2.75
CA LEU A 248 17.92 -9.25 -2.40
C LEU A 248 18.49 -8.71 -1.08
N HIS A 249 19.04 -7.50 -1.14
CA HIS A 249 19.46 -6.77 0.05
C HIS A 249 18.24 -6.16 0.74
N GLU A 250 18.32 -6.06 2.07
CA GLU A 250 17.25 -5.46 2.86
C GLU A 250 17.10 -3.96 2.50
N SER A 251 15.85 -3.49 2.47
CA SER A 251 15.53 -2.17 1.94
C SER A 251 16.24 -1.06 2.74
N PRO A 252 16.98 -0.14 2.09
CA PRO A 252 17.61 0.99 2.77
C PRO A 252 16.60 1.84 3.57
N ARG A 253 15.40 2.06 3.01
CA ARG A 253 14.35 2.84 3.66
C ARG A 253 13.75 2.14 4.88
N TYR A 254 13.60 0.81 4.80
CA TYR A 254 13.22 0.00 5.95
C TYR A 254 14.27 0.07 7.06
N LEU A 255 15.55 -0.06 6.71
CA LEU A 255 16.66 -0.05 7.67
C LEU A 255 16.81 1.31 8.38
N VAL A 256 16.66 2.43 7.67
CA VAL A 256 16.62 3.78 8.27
C VAL A 256 15.44 3.93 9.23
N ASN A 257 14.22 3.55 8.80
CA ASN A 257 13.03 3.59 9.67
C ASN A 257 13.16 2.69 10.90
N ALA A 258 13.92 1.59 10.81
CA ALA A 258 14.26 0.71 11.93
C ALA A 258 15.44 1.22 12.80
N GLY A 259 16.00 2.39 12.51
CA GLY A 259 17.14 2.98 13.20
C GLY A 259 18.52 2.42 12.83
N ARG A 260 18.59 1.47 11.89
CA ARG A 260 19.78 0.70 11.50
C ARG A 260 20.55 1.36 10.35
N HIS A 261 20.94 2.62 10.56
CA HIS A 261 21.55 3.50 9.55
C HIS A 261 22.85 2.92 8.95
N GLU A 262 23.71 2.27 9.75
CA GLU A 262 24.94 1.62 9.26
C GLU A 262 24.64 0.49 8.26
N GLU A 263 23.61 -0.31 8.53
CA GLU A 263 23.20 -1.38 7.64
C GLU A 263 22.54 -0.85 6.36
N ALA A 264 21.78 0.24 6.45
CA ALA A 264 21.25 0.93 5.28
C ALA A 264 22.39 1.41 4.37
N LEU A 265 23.44 2.01 4.94
CA LEU A 265 24.65 2.42 4.22
C LEU A 265 25.40 1.21 3.60
N LEU A 266 25.51 0.09 4.31
CA LEU A 266 26.09 -1.14 3.76
C LEU A 266 25.24 -1.75 2.63
N SER A 267 23.92 -1.66 2.72
CA SER A 267 22.98 -2.08 1.67
C SER A 267 23.17 -1.22 0.42
N LEU A 268 23.16 0.12 0.57
CA LEU A 268 23.39 1.07 -0.53
C LEU A 268 24.76 0.84 -1.19
N LYS A 269 25.85 0.71 -0.43
CA LYS A 269 27.19 0.44 -0.98
C LYS A 269 27.22 -0.82 -1.85
N LYS A 270 26.53 -1.89 -1.45
CA LYS A 270 26.43 -3.13 -2.24
C LYS A 270 25.57 -2.96 -3.49
N ILE A 271 24.51 -2.17 -3.45
CA ILE A 271 23.68 -1.83 -4.62
C ILE A 271 24.51 -1.03 -5.64
N THR A 272 25.26 -0.02 -5.18
CA THR A 272 26.16 0.80 -5.99
C THR A 272 27.25 -0.05 -6.65
N GLN A 273 27.92 -0.92 -5.88
CA GLN A 273 28.88 -1.91 -6.41
C GLN A 273 28.26 -2.86 -7.45
N TYR A 274 27.05 -3.39 -7.20
CA TYR A 274 26.35 -4.25 -8.15
C TYR A 274 25.97 -3.52 -9.45
N ASN A 275 25.69 -2.23 -9.35
CA ASN A 275 25.42 -1.36 -10.50
C ASN A 275 26.68 -0.95 -11.26
N GLY A 276 27.87 -1.19 -10.71
CA GLY A 276 29.16 -0.88 -11.33
C GLY A 276 29.60 0.58 -11.17
N SER A 277 29.05 1.30 -10.20
CA SER A 277 29.51 2.65 -9.84
C SER A 277 30.31 2.64 -8.53
N GLU A 278 31.27 3.55 -8.40
CA GLU A 278 32.05 3.76 -7.17
C GLU A 278 31.66 5.10 -6.53
N LEU A 279 30.47 5.15 -5.92
CA LEU A 279 30.03 6.32 -5.16
C LEU A 279 30.51 6.22 -3.70
N SER A 280 31.25 7.23 -3.22
CA SER A 280 31.73 7.30 -1.83
C SER A 280 30.60 7.72 -0.88
N LEU A 281 29.85 6.74 -0.39
CA LEU A 281 28.74 6.96 0.55
C LEU A 281 29.20 7.04 2.02
N THR A 282 28.65 8.03 2.73
CA THR A 282 28.88 8.37 4.15
C THR A 282 27.59 8.27 4.96
N ILE A 283 27.67 8.29 6.30
CA ILE A 283 26.48 8.15 7.17
C ILE A 283 25.49 9.31 6.97
N HIS A 284 25.98 10.50 6.63
CA HIS A 284 25.16 11.69 6.33
C HIS A 284 24.31 11.53 5.06
N ASP A 285 24.66 10.62 4.14
CA ASP A 285 23.84 10.29 2.97
C ASP A 285 22.57 9.46 3.33
N VAL A 286 22.40 9.11 4.61
CA VAL A 286 21.43 8.12 5.13
C VAL A 286 20.75 8.55 6.45
N ASP A 287 21.34 9.46 7.23
CA ASP A 287 20.76 9.92 8.51
C ASP A 287 19.65 10.96 8.26
N ASP A 288 18.40 10.55 8.45
CA ASP A 288 17.21 11.40 8.33
C ASP A 288 16.96 12.29 9.57
N ARG A 289 17.85 12.25 10.58
CA ARG A 289 17.82 13.22 11.69
C ARG A 289 18.07 14.62 11.13
N ARG A 290 17.05 15.49 11.24
CA ARG A 290 17.24 16.93 11.03
C ARG A 290 18.45 17.39 11.85
N PRO A 291 19.36 18.22 11.30
CA PRO A 291 20.30 18.94 12.14
C PRO A 291 19.46 19.69 13.18
N SER A 292 19.81 19.51 14.45
CA SER A 292 19.22 20.30 15.52
C SER A 292 19.44 21.76 15.18
N THR A 293 18.35 22.53 15.07
CA THR A 293 18.43 24.00 15.00
C THR A 293 19.36 24.43 16.13
N PRO A 294 20.48 25.13 15.84
CA PRO A 294 21.51 25.36 16.83
C PRO A 294 20.89 26.00 18.05
N THR A 295 21.04 25.33 19.19
CA THR A 295 20.53 25.86 20.45
C THR A 295 21.39 27.09 20.77
N PRO A 296 20.83 28.21 21.28
CA PRO A 296 21.63 29.40 21.59
C PRO A 296 22.79 29.19 22.59
N GLN A 297 22.89 27.99 23.18
CA GLN A 297 23.98 27.55 24.05
C GLN A 297 25.21 27.07 23.25
N ASP A 298 25.03 26.49 22.06
CA ASP A 298 26.14 25.99 21.22
C ASP A 298 26.97 27.14 20.66
N ASP A 299 26.30 28.23 20.23
CA ASP A 299 26.94 29.51 19.88
C ASP A 299 27.73 30.09 21.07
N GLN A 300 27.25 29.85 22.29
CA GLN A 300 27.85 30.40 23.51
C GLN A 300 29.13 29.64 23.89
N GLU A 301 29.18 28.31 23.73
CA GLU A 301 30.42 27.54 23.86
C GLU A 301 31.42 27.84 22.73
N ALA A 302 30.95 27.99 21.49
CA ALA A 302 31.79 28.38 20.36
C ALA A 302 32.41 29.78 20.55
N PHE A 303 31.62 30.75 21.03
CA PHE A 303 32.08 32.11 21.32
C PHE A 303 33.08 32.17 22.48
N VAL A 304 32.85 31.42 23.57
CA VAL A 304 33.79 31.32 24.69
C VAL A 304 35.10 30.63 24.28
N SER A 305 35.01 29.57 23.47
CA SER A 305 36.17 28.87 22.89
C SER A 305 37.01 29.79 21.99
N ALA A 306 36.37 30.61 21.15
CA ALA A 306 37.04 31.57 20.28
C ALA A 306 37.73 32.75 21.02
N ILE A 307 37.30 33.06 22.25
CA ILE A 307 37.86 34.16 23.07
C ILE A 307 39.02 33.71 23.96
N GLY A 308 39.05 32.43 24.37
CA GLY A 308 40.10 31.86 25.22
C GLY A 308 41.55 32.22 24.82
N PRO A 309 41.95 32.13 23.54
CA PRO A 309 43.30 32.47 23.10
C PRO A 309 43.63 33.98 23.05
N ARG A 310 42.63 34.88 23.14
CA ARG A 310 42.80 36.32 22.92
C ARG A 310 42.92 37.16 24.20
N LEU A 311 42.47 36.65 25.36
CA LEU A 311 42.60 37.36 26.64
C LEU A 311 43.99 37.22 27.30
N GLN A 312 44.82 36.25 26.88
CA GLN A 312 46.16 36.04 27.43
C GLN A 312 47.25 37.01 26.91
N ARG A 313 46.87 38.03 26.13
CA ARG A 313 47.83 38.94 25.46
C ARG A 313 47.57 40.43 25.67
N ALA A 314 46.69 40.79 26.61
CA ALA A 314 46.39 42.18 26.95
C ALA A 314 46.88 42.48 28.38
N ASP A 315 48.11 42.99 28.49
CA ASP A 315 48.58 43.67 29.70
C ASP A 315 47.74 44.93 29.91
N VAL A 316 46.72 44.83 30.77
CA VAL A 316 45.91 45.97 31.21
C VAL A 316 46.01 46.08 32.73
N ARG A 317 46.96 46.92 33.18
CA ARG A 317 46.95 47.46 34.55
C ARG A 317 45.70 48.30 34.74
N LEU A 318 44.68 47.74 35.37
CA LEU A 318 43.58 48.51 35.95
C LEU A 318 43.83 48.71 37.44
N VAL A 319 44.32 49.90 37.76
CA VAL A 319 44.33 50.43 39.12
C VAL A 319 42.90 50.82 39.47
N PHE A 320 42.31 50.20 40.51
CA PHE A 320 41.30 50.85 41.32
C PHE A 320 41.45 50.41 42.78
N ASP A 321 41.40 51.41 43.65
CA ASP A 321 41.72 51.35 45.07
C ASP A 321 40.42 51.52 45.87
N ALA A 322 40.19 50.67 46.87
CA ALA A 322 39.13 50.79 47.86
C ALA A 322 39.51 49.98 49.12
N SER A 323 39.32 50.60 50.28
CA SER A 323 39.93 50.27 51.57
C SER A 323 39.11 49.33 52.47
N GLU A 324 39.69 49.04 53.64
CA GLU A 324 39.13 48.38 54.86
C GLU A 324 39.22 46.82 54.89
N GLN A 325 39.62 46.15 55.99
CA GLN A 325 40.37 46.54 57.20
C GLN A 325 40.80 45.26 58.02
N ASP A 326 41.97 45.27 58.69
CA ASP A 326 42.51 44.43 59.82
C ASP A 326 42.39 42.87 59.76
N ASP A 327 43.29 41.99 60.25
CA ASP A 327 44.58 42.07 60.98
C ASP A 327 45.35 40.69 60.79
N PRO A 328 46.61 40.49 61.29
CA PRO A 328 47.56 39.48 60.74
C PRO A 328 47.96 38.27 61.65
N ALA A 329 49.01 37.54 61.21
CA ALA A 329 49.73 36.37 61.80
C ALA A 329 49.16 34.98 61.41
N GLU A 330 49.95 33.90 61.22
CA GLU A 330 51.28 33.55 61.75
C GLU A 330 52.33 33.02 60.72
N THR A 331 53.51 32.71 61.24
CA THR A 331 54.81 32.41 60.61
C THR A 331 55.02 31.02 59.97
N VAL A 332 55.74 31.04 58.82
CA VAL A 332 56.86 30.18 58.33
C VAL A 332 57.68 29.40 59.40
N PRO A 333 58.62 28.45 59.10
CA PRO A 333 59.12 27.90 57.80
C PRO A 333 59.56 26.39 57.75
N LEU A 334 60.13 25.95 56.59
CA LEU A 334 61.16 24.87 56.38
C LEU A 334 60.71 23.40 56.63
N ALA A 335 61.23 22.33 56.02
CA ALA A 335 62.26 22.03 55.00
C ALA A 335 62.00 20.58 54.45
N SER A 336 62.67 19.98 53.45
CA SER A 336 63.61 20.37 52.37
C SER A 336 63.75 19.19 51.36
N ASP A 337 64.54 19.36 50.28
CA ASP A 337 65.21 18.32 49.46
C ASP A 337 64.38 17.33 48.59
N ALA A 338 64.87 16.77 47.48
CA ALA A 338 65.79 17.23 46.42
C ALA A 338 65.66 16.25 45.22
N ALA A 339 65.76 16.72 43.97
CA ALA A 339 65.82 15.86 42.77
C ALA A 339 67.26 15.29 42.57
N PRO A 340 67.50 14.29 41.69
CA PRO A 340 67.62 14.60 40.25
C PRO A 340 67.33 13.46 39.20
N ILE A 341 66.68 13.83 38.09
CA ILE A 341 67.12 13.72 36.67
C ILE A 341 67.67 12.38 36.07
N ASN A 342 67.15 12.05 34.86
CA ASN A 342 67.69 11.31 33.69
C ASN A 342 67.17 9.90 33.27
N THR A 343 66.84 9.84 31.96
CA THR A 343 66.47 8.75 31.02
C THR A 343 67.73 8.15 30.31
N PRO A 344 67.69 7.30 29.23
CA PRO A 344 66.65 6.43 28.58
C PRO A 344 67.11 4.99 28.17
N GLN A 345 66.21 4.17 27.54
CA GLN A 345 66.39 3.03 26.55
C GLN A 345 65.40 1.86 26.83
N ARG A 346 65.04 0.90 25.94
CA ARG A 346 64.66 0.83 24.48
C ARG A 346 64.05 -0.59 24.19
N GLN A 347 63.23 -0.75 23.13
CA GLN A 347 62.74 -2.02 22.49
C GLN A 347 61.55 -2.77 23.16
N GLN A 348 60.38 -2.91 22.48
CA GLN A 348 59.87 -4.05 21.64
C GLN A 348 59.47 -5.31 22.47
N SER A 349 58.35 -6.02 22.26
CA SER A 349 57.36 -6.09 21.15
C SER A 349 56.00 -6.74 21.57
N ASP A 350 55.00 -6.64 20.68
CA ASP A 350 53.81 -7.49 20.47
C ASP A 350 52.63 -7.57 21.48
N SER A 351 51.45 -7.80 20.90
CA SER A 351 50.08 -7.73 21.42
C SER A 351 49.39 -9.12 21.39
N PRO A 352 48.08 -9.31 21.69
CA PRO A 352 47.10 -8.44 22.38
C PRO A 352 46.43 -9.12 23.62
N GLU A 353 45.84 -8.32 24.51
CA GLU A 353 45.21 -8.82 25.76
C GLU A 353 43.69 -9.04 25.62
N ARG A 354 43.17 -10.13 26.22
CA ARG A 354 41.73 -10.46 26.25
C ARG A 354 41.05 -9.77 27.42
N VAL A 355 40.01 -8.98 27.16
CA VAL A 355 39.12 -8.47 28.22
C VAL A 355 38.07 -9.52 28.55
N ASN A 356 38.19 -10.15 29.72
CA ASN A 356 37.13 -10.98 30.30
C ASN A 356 36.07 -10.10 30.98
N TYR A 357 34.81 -10.49 30.82
CA TYR A 357 33.65 -9.88 31.46
C TYR A 357 33.47 -10.52 32.85
N ASP A 358 33.50 -9.73 33.92
CA ASP A 358 33.13 -10.20 35.25
C ASP A 358 32.12 -9.25 35.91
N SER A 359 31.16 -9.80 36.65
CA SER A 359 29.83 -9.22 36.82
C SER A 359 29.40 -9.05 38.28
N THR A 360 30.34 -8.69 39.16
CA THR A 360 30.03 -8.17 40.51
C THR A 360 31.00 -7.06 40.91
N GLY A 361 30.55 -5.81 40.84
CA GLY A 361 31.27 -4.64 41.32
C GLY A 361 30.31 -3.49 41.60
N SER A 362 30.19 -3.08 42.87
CA SER A 362 29.27 -2.03 43.31
C SER A 362 29.81 -0.63 42.99
N SER A 363 29.06 0.18 42.25
CA SER A 363 29.37 1.59 41.98
C SER A 363 28.81 2.51 43.06
N ASN A 364 29.66 3.39 43.60
CA ASN A 364 29.29 4.42 44.58
C ASN A 364 28.94 5.74 43.89
N THR A 365 27.74 5.85 43.33
CA THR A 365 27.17 7.11 42.84
C THR A 365 25.74 7.32 43.37
N PRO A 366 25.48 8.36 44.19
CA PRO A 366 24.16 8.57 44.78
C PRO A 366 23.16 9.11 43.74
N LEU A 367 22.04 8.40 43.54
CA LEU A 367 20.94 8.89 42.70
C LEU A 367 20.17 10.02 43.40
N GLY A 368 20.01 11.14 42.69
CA GLY A 368 19.17 12.26 43.13
C GLY A 368 17.67 11.93 43.05
N SER A 369 16.94 12.17 44.14
CA SER A 369 15.50 11.96 44.22
C SER A 369 14.70 13.12 43.63
N HIS A 370 13.99 12.92 42.52
CA HIS A 370 13.01 13.88 42.02
C HIS A 370 11.65 13.69 42.69
N SER A 371 11.19 14.71 43.41
CA SER A 371 9.93 14.72 44.15
C SER A 371 8.73 15.02 43.24
N PHE A 372 7.73 14.13 43.21
CA PHE A 372 6.41 14.42 42.65
C PHE A 372 5.53 15.15 43.68
N VAL A 373 4.93 16.28 43.29
CA VAL A 373 3.93 16.99 44.11
C VAL A 373 2.53 16.60 43.61
N THR A 374 1.68 16.09 44.49
CA THR A 374 0.26 15.80 44.22
C THR A 374 -0.63 16.73 45.04
N PRO A 375 -1.66 17.38 44.47
CA PRO A 375 -2.58 18.21 45.25
C PRO A 375 -3.54 17.35 46.08
N THR A 376 -3.38 17.34 47.40
CA THR A 376 -4.32 16.68 48.33
C THR A 376 -5.50 17.59 48.67
N ALA A 377 -6.72 17.04 48.60
CA ALA A 377 -7.93 17.72 49.02
C ALA A 377 -7.96 17.97 50.54
N SER A 378 -8.41 19.16 50.98
CA SER A 378 -8.68 19.44 52.39
C SER A 378 -10.18 19.26 52.71
N ARG A 379 -10.48 18.69 53.88
CA ARG A 379 -11.85 18.48 54.37
C ARG A 379 -11.95 18.83 55.86
N ALA A 380 -12.80 19.79 56.19
CA ALA A 380 -13.39 20.01 57.50
C ALA A 380 -14.79 20.64 57.28
N ASN A 381 -15.88 19.87 57.39
CA ASN A 381 -16.68 19.69 58.61
C ASN A 381 -17.48 20.94 59.05
N SER A 382 -18.78 20.97 58.73
CA SER A 382 -19.81 21.18 59.78
C SER A 382 -21.23 20.76 59.33
N MET A 383 -21.83 19.88 60.15
CA MET A 383 -23.25 19.69 60.53
C MET A 383 -24.47 20.02 59.63
N ARG A 384 -25.43 19.07 59.64
CA ARG A 384 -26.92 19.21 59.71
C ARG A 384 -27.65 19.76 58.45
N SER A 385 -28.92 19.44 58.14
CA SER A 385 -29.91 18.45 58.65
C SER A 385 -31.20 18.48 57.78
N ILE A 386 -31.96 17.36 57.66
CA ILE A 386 -33.40 17.27 57.25
C ILE A 386 -33.74 17.66 55.78
N ALA A 387 -34.29 16.78 54.92
CA ALA A 387 -35.73 16.44 54.70
C ALA A 387 -36.60 17.63 54.16
N THR A 388 -37.64 17.52 53.31
CA THR A 388 -38.41 16.42 52.65
C THR A 388 -39.51 17.04 51.72
N ILE A 389 -40.06 16.32 50.70
CA ILE A 389 -41.33 16.61 49.93
C ILE A 389 -41.33 17.87 49.01
N ALA A 390 -42.17 18.06 47.96
CA ALA A 390 -42.75 17.24 46.85
C ALA A 390 -43.57 18.18 45.90
N SER A 391 -44.08 17.67 44.73
CA SER A 391 -45.22 18.20 43.91
C SER A 391 -45.08 19.59 43.23
N THR A 392 -45.73 20.01 42.11
CA THR A 392 -46.64 19.44 41.06
C THR A 392 -46.86 20.45 39.90
N GLY A 393 -47.37 20.02 38.72
CA GLY A 393 -47.99 20.84 37.62
C GLY A 393 -47.02 21.33 36.53
N GLN A 394 -47.17 21.05 35.22
CA GLN A 394 -48.23 21.30 34.19
C GLN A 394 -48.31 22.78 33.75
N GLU A 395 -47.88 23.10 32.52
CA GLU A 395 -48.71 23.43 31.29
C GLU A 395 -48.95 24.96 31.20
N ASP A 396 -49.00 25.67 30.07
CA ASP A 396 -48.66 25.44 28.64
C ASP A 396 -48.55 26.82 27.91
N GLU A 397 -48.12 26.83 26.63
CA GLU A 397 -48.42 27.81 25.53
C GLU A 397 -48.15 29.33 25.74
N GLU A 398 -47.23 29.96 24.98
CA GLU A 398 -47.33 30.52 23.61
C GLU A 398 -47.99 31.91 23.50
N GLU A 399 -47.21 32.92 23.06
CA GLU A 399 -47.64 33.99 22.12
C GLU A 399 -46.39 34.75 21.61
N GLU A 400 -46.34 35.01 20.29
CA GLU A 400 -45.32 35.82 19.60
C GLU A 400 -45.84 37.26 19.41
N ASP A 401 -44.96 38.27 19.28
CA ASP A 401 -45.18 39.35 18.30
C ASP A 401 -43.95 40.25 18.05
N GLU A 402 -44.05 41.08 17.01
CA GLU A 402 -42.93 41.57 16.18
C GLU A 402 -42.10 42.80 16.66
N ALA A 403 -41.05 43.06 15.87
CA ALA A 403 -40.01 44.08 15.95
C ALA A 403 -40.46 45.56 15.92
N VAL A 404 -39.51 46.46 16.26
CA VAL A 404 -39.27 47.76 15.57
C VAL A 404 -37.83 48.24 15.85
N GLU A 405 -37.16 48.80 14.83
CA GLU A 405 -35.86 49.49 14.96
C GLU A 405 -36.02 50.93 15.49
N ASP A 406 -35.11 51.40 16.35
CA ASP A 406 -34.68 52.81 16.31
C ASP A 406 -33.23 53.00 16.82
N LYS A 407 -32.71 54.23 16.71
CA LYS A 407 -31.39 54.48 16.14
C LYS A 407 -30.55 55.45 17.01
N THR A 408 -29.22 55.32 16.90
CA THR A 408 -28.23 56.43 17.02
C THR A 408 -27.60 56.76 18.40
N GLN A 409 -26.29 56.46 18.54
CA GLN A 409 -25.25 57.16 19.36
C GLN A 409 -25.39 57.12 20.92
N SER A 410 -24.33 57.10 21.76
CA SER A 410 -22.90 57.45 21.57
C SER A 410 -21.94 56.79 22.60
N LEU A 411 -20.63 56.84 22.31
CA LEU A 411 -19.46 56.86 23.23
C LEU A 411 -19.10 55.67 24.18
N LEU A 412 -18.08 54.91 23.76
CA LEU A 412 -16.85 54.53 24.50
C LEU A 412 -16.91 54.27 26.03
N ASN A 413 -16.81 52.99 26.44
CA ASN A 413 -15.66 52.53 27.26
C ASN A 413 -15.50 51.00 27.38
N HIS A 414 -14.30 50.54 27.71
CA HIS A 414 -13.94 49.12 27.87
C HIS A 414 -14.57 48.44 29.12
N ARG A 415 -15.19 47.26 28.95
CA ARG A 415 -14.78 45.97 29.61
C ARG A 415 -15.66 44.78 29.18
N ARG A 416 -15.07 43.57 29.29
CA ARG A 416 -15.64 42.28 28.83
C ARG A 416 -16.96 41.91 29.53
N PRO A 417 -18.02 41.49 28.80
CA PRO A 417 -19.16 40.78 29.39
C PRO A 417 -18.88 39.27 29.50
N ARG A 418 -19.57 38.63 30.45
CA ARG A 418 -19.53 37.17 30.69
C ARG A 418 -20.27 36.42 29.57
N PHE A 419 -19.73 35.31 29.10
CA PHE A 419 -20.49 34.36 28.29
C PHE A 419 -21.50 33.62 29.17
N SER A 420 -22.78 33.74 28.87
CA SER A 420 -23.84 32.90 29.42
C SER A 420 -23.84 31.53 28.73
N THR A 421 -24.12 30.47 29.49
CA THR A 421 -24.05 29.08 29.01
C THR A 421 -25.37 28.68 28.35
N THR A 422 -25.53 28.92 27.05
CA THR A 422 -26.70 28.43 26.31
C THR A 422 -26.59 26.92 26.10
N ARG A 423 -27.61 26.18 26.55
CA ARG A 423 -27.63 24.72 26.60
C ARG A 423 -27.96 24.13 25.23
N ALA A 424 -26.93 23.77 24.45
CA ALA A 424 -27.13 23.11 23.16
C ALA A 424 -27.78 21.72 23.33
N THR A 425 -28.79 21.44 22.50
CA THR A 425 -29.48 20.15 22.44
C THR A 425 -28.58 19.07 21.79
N PRO A 426 -28.60 17.81 22.26
CA PRO A 426 -27.74 16.77 21.73
C PRO A 426 -28.19 16.31 20.33
N SER A 427 -27.32 16.52 19.34
CA SER A 427 -27.50 16.01 17.98
C SER A 427 -27.52 14.49 17.93
N ARG A 428 -28.41 13.91 17.11
CA ARG A 428 -28.55 12.45 16.86
C ARG A 428 -27.27 11.74 16.35
N ARG A 429 -26.17 12.44 16.08
CA ARG A 429 -24.90 11.87 15.59
C ARG A 429 -24.13 11.03 16.62
N SER A 430 -24.36 11.16 17.92
CA SER A 430 -23.60 10.43 18.96
C SER A 430 -23.82 8.90 18.97
N SER A 431 -25.01 8.44 18.56
CA SER A 431 -25.42 7.03 18.66
C SER A 431 -24.53 6.05 17.88
N LEU A 432 -24.10 6.43 16.67
CA LEU A 432 -23.19 5.59 15.87
C LEU A 432 -21.79 5.50 16.48
N TYR A 433 -21.30 6.59 17.08
CA TYR A 433 -20.01 6.64 17.75
C TYR A 433 -20.02 5.77 19.02
N GLU A 434 -21.04 5.87 19.87
CA GLU A 434 -21.20 5.01 21.05
C GLU A 434 -21.38 3.52 20.70
N ALA A 435 -22.03 3.19 19.58
CA ALA A 435 -22.14 1.81 19.10
C ALA A 435 -20.78 1.23 18.67
N GLN A 436 -19.96 2.01 17.95
CA GLN A 436 -18.61 1.60 17.54
C GLN A 436 -17.65 1.43 18.72
N VAL A 437 -17.77 2.31 19.74
CA VAL A 437 -16.98 2.23 20.99
C VAL A 437 -17.17 0.89 21.71
N LYS A 438 -18.41 0.37 21.78
CA LYS A 438 -18.69 -0.89 22.51
C LYS A 438 -18.10 -2.14 21.85
N VAL A 439 -18.08 -2.21 20.51
CA VAL A 439 -17.54 -3.37 19.79
C VAL A 439 -16.00 -3.43 19.90
N CYS A 440 -15.32 -2.29 19.85
CA CYS A 440 -13.85 -2.24 19.86
C CYS A 440 -13.21 -2.43 21.25
N TRP A 441 -13.97 -2.39 22.33
CA TRP A 441 -13.44 -2.63 23.69
C TRP A 441 -13.18 -4.12 24.01
N ALA A 442 -13.68 -5.04 23.17
CA ALA A 442 -13.38 -6.48 23.28
C ALA A 442 -12.02 -6.88 22.66
N LEU A 443 -11.32 -5.96 21.99
CA LEU A 443 -10.09 -6.25 21.24
C LEU A 443 -8.80 -6.08 22.07
N PRO A 444 -7.78 -6.93 21.86
CA PRO A 444 -6.47 -6.78 22.48
C PRO A 444 -5.83 -5.40 22.24
N GLY A 445 -5.11 -4.90 23.25
CA GLY A 445 -4.54 -3.54 23.23
C GLY A 445 -3.58 -3.24 22.07
N TRP A 446 -2.92 -4.26 21.52
CA TRP A 446 -2.02 -4.16 20.36
C TRP A 446 -2.76 -3.95 19.03
N ILE A 447 -4.00 -4.43 18.90
CA ILE A 447 -4.89 -4.14 17.76
C ILE A 447 -5.63 -2.82 17.99
N ARG A 448 -6.04 -2.54 19.24
CA ARG A 448 -6.86 -1.38 19.57
C ARG A 448 -6.22 -0.04 19.16
N ARG A 449 -4.92 0.16 19.43
CA ARG A 449 -4.21 1.42 19.11
C ARG A 449 -4.15 1.73 17.60
N PRO A 450 -3.63 0.85 16.72
CA PRO A 450 -3.63 1.12 15.28
C PRO A 450 -5.05 1.21 14.69
N LEU A 451 -6.02 0.46 15.23
CA LEU A 451 -7.41 0.52 14.77
C LEU A 451 -8.06 1.89 15.05
N TRP A 452 -7.82 2.50 16.23
CA TRP A 452 -8.25 3.88 16.49
C TRP A 452 -7.59 4.88 15.52
N ALA A 453 -6.26 4.82 15.34
CA ALA A 453 -5.56 5.72 14.43
C ALA A 453 -6.04 5.57 12.96
N TRP A 454 -6.47 4.38 12.56
CA TRP A 454 -7.09 4.12 11.26
C TRP A 454 -8.53 4.66 11.17
N LEU A 455 -9.34 4.49 12.21
CA LEU A 455 -10.69 5.06 12.31
C LEU A 455 -10.65 6.60 12.26
N ASP A 456 -9.72 7.23 12.97
CA ASP A 456 -9.53 8.69 12.95
C ASP A 456 -9.19 9.18 11.53
N ARG A 457 -8.30 8.50 10.82
CA ARG A 457 -7.99 8.80 9.41
C ARG A 457 -9.19 8.59 8.48
N ILE A 458 -10.01 7.57 8.73
CA ILE A 458 -11.27 7.36 7.99
C ILE A 458 -12.28 8.47 8.26
N ALA A 459 -12.35 8.98 9.50
CA ALA A 459 -13.22 10.10 9.83
C ALA A 459 -12.83 11.37 9.06
N VAL A 460 -11.54 11.61 8.81
CA VAL A 460 -11.06 12.71 7.94
C VAL A 460 -11.49 12.49 6.49
N VAL A 461 -11.39 11.27 5.96
CA VAL A 461 -11.80 10.92 4.58
C VAL A 461 -13.34 10.96 4.38
N LEU A 462 -14.09 10.84 5.48
CA LEU A 462 -15.55 10.99 5.55
C LEU A 462 -16.00 12.39 6.02
N SER A 463 -15.09 13.36 6.08
CA SER A 463 -15.42 14.79 6.28
C SER A 463 -16.41 15.27 5.22
N PRO A 464 -17.29 16.25 5.53
CA PRO A 464 -18.37 16.67 4.61
C PRO A 464 -17.87 17.18 3.25
N GLU A 465 -16.63 17.66 3.18
CA GLU A 465 -15.91 18.06 1.96
C GLU A 465 -15.66 16.85 1.05
N TRP A 466 -15.01 15.81 1.58
CA TRP A 466 -14.60 14.63 0.80
C TRP A 466 -15.68 13.55 0.69
N LEU A 467 -16.70 13.56 1.56
CA LEU A 467 -17.69 12.49 1.73
C LEU A 467 -18.32 12.02 0.41
N ARG A 468 -18.71 12.94 -0.48
CA ARG A 468 -19.34 12.59 -1.77
C ARG A 468 -18.35 11.89 -2.70
N THR A 469 -17.16 12.45 -2.85
CA THR A 469 -16.08 11.93 -3.70
C THR A 469 -15.61 10.55 -3.19
N THR A 470 -15.34 10.45 -1.89
CA THR A 470 -15.01 9.20 -1.18
C THR A 470 -16.06 8.12 -1.43
N LEU A 471 -17.34 8.38 -1.15
CA LEU A 471 -18.40 7.38 -1.29
C LEU A 471 -18.60 6.95 -2.75
N LEU A 472 -18.49 7.87 -3.71
CA LEU A 472 -18.54 7.53 -5.13
C LEU A 472 -17.36 6.65 -5.54
N VAL A 473 -16.13 6.98 -5.13
CA VAL A 473 -14.94 6.15 -5.41
C VAL A 473 -15.08 4.75 -4.78
N TRP A 474 -15.49 4.68 -3.52
CA TRP A 474 -15.71 3.41 -2.82
C TRP A 474 -16.80 2.56 -3.48
N ALA A 475 -17.90 3.18 -3.93
CA ALA A 475 -18.94 2.52 -4.70
C ALA A 475 -18.43 2.01 -6.05
N MET A 476 -17.64 2.81 -6.79
CA MET A 476 -17.02 2.41 -8.07
C MET A 476 -16.11 1.19 -7.87
N TRP A 477 -15.16 1.24 -6.93
CA TRP A 477 -14.25 0.12 -6.67
C TRP A 477 -14.98 -1.17 -6.25
N CYS A 478 -16.00 -1.06 -5.38
CA CYS A 478 -16.77 -2.22 -4.94
C CYS A 478 -17.63 -2.81 -6.07
N SER A 479 -18.31 -1.97 -6.86
CA SER A 479 -19.19 -2.40 -7.96
C SER A 479 -18.42 -2.96 -9.16
N MET A 480 -17.34 -2.29 -9.59
CA MET A 480 -16.46 -2.79 -10.65
C MET A 480 -15.83 -4.13 -10.26
N ALA A 481 -15.38 -4.28 -9.00
CA ALA A 481 -14.87 -5.55 -8.52
C ALA A 481 -15.93 -6.66 -8.53
N LEU A 482 -17.14 -6.37 -8.02
CA LEU A 482 -18.23 -7.33 -7.97
C LEU A 482 -18.64 -7.79 -9.38
N ALA A 483 -18.85 -6.86 -10.32
CA ALA A 483 -19.23 -7.21 -11.68
C ALA A 483 -18.11 -7.95 -12.44
N TYR A 484 -16.86 -7.49 -12.34
CA TYR A 484 -15.73 -8.12 -13.02
C TYR A 484 -15.46 -9.54 -12.53
N THR A 485 -15.44 -9.75 -11.21
CA THR A 485 -15.17 -11.07 -10.64
C THR A 485 -16.33 -12.04 -10.85
N MET A 486 -17.59 -11.57 -10.80
CA MET A 486 -18.76 -12.40 -11.12
C MET A 486 -18.72 -12.87 -12.57
N PHE A 487 -18.30 -12.03 -13.51
CA PHE A 487 -18.06 -12.44 -14.90
C PHE A 487 -16.89 -13.43 -15.02
N ASN A 488 -15.69 -13.04 -14.58
CA ASN A 488 -14.45 -13.78 -14.87
C ASN A 488 -14.43 -15.18 -14.20
N VAL A 489 -14.83 -15.27 -12.92
CA VAL A 489 -14.84 -16.56 -12.18
C VAL A 489 -15.70 -17.61 -12.87
N PHE A 490 -16.88 -17.21 -13.39
CA PHE A 490 -17.79 -18.13 -14.06
C PHE A 490 -17.56 -18.22 -15.57
N LEU A 491 -16.64 -17.45 -16.16
CA LEU A 491 -16.45 -17.40 -17.62
C LEU A 491 -16.19 -18.78 -18.25
N PRO A 492 -15.28 -19.65 -17.74
CA PRO A 492 -15.06 -20.97 -18.33
C PRO A 492 -16.34 -21.82 -18.27
N LYS A 493 -17.04 -21.81 -17.13
CA LYS A 493 -18.32 -22.50 -16.92
C LYS A 493 -19.42 -21.99 -17.87
N MET A 494 -19.47 -20.69 -18.13
CA MET A 494 -20.42 -20.10 -19.08
C MET A 494 -20.07 -20.46 -20.53
N LEU A 495 -18.79 -20.46 -20.91
CA LEU A 495 -18.32 -20.83 -22.25
C LEU A 495 -18.52 -22.32 -22.57
N GLU A 496 -18.51 -23.20 -21.56
CA GLU A 496 -18.89 -24.62 -21.68
C GLU A 496 -20.41 -24.79 -21.86
N MET A 497 -21.22 -23.91 -21.23
CA MET A 497 -22.69 -23.97 -21.31
C MET A 497 -23.31 -23.27 -22.53
N HIS A 498 -22.56 -22.45 -23.28
CA HIS A 498 -23.07 -21.84 -24.51
C HIS A 498 -23.04 -22.88 -25.66
N PRO A 499 -24.20 -23.24 -26.25
CA PRO A 499 -24.24 -24.12 -27.41
C PRO A 499 -23.63 -23.38 -28.60
N GLY A 500 -22.37 -23.69 -28.93
CA GLY A 500 -21.63 -23.01 -29.97
C GLY A 500 -22.12 -23.37 -31.37
N GLY A 501 -23.12 -22.63 -31.88
CA GLY A 501 -23.49 -22.64 -33.30
C GLY A 501 -23.84 -24.00 -33.89
N ALA A 502 -24.66 -24.80 -33.18
CA ALA A 502 -25.18 -26.05 -33.72
C ALA A 502 -26.02 -25.79 -34.99
N VAL A 503 -25.67 -26.45 -36.10
CA VAL A 503 -26.57 -26.55 -37.26
C VAL A 503 -27.82 -27.31 -36.80
N PRO A 504 -29.05 -26.86 -37.12
CA PRO A 504 -30.26 -27.53 -36.65
C PRO A 504 -30.35 -28.96 -37.22
N GLY A 505 -29.93 -29.94 -36.39
CA GLY A 505 -29.80 -31.36 -36.75
C GLY A 505 -28.67 -32.08 -36.02
N GLU A 506 -27.57 -31.39 -35.67
CA GLU A 506 -26.39 -32.01 -35.04
C GLU A 506 -26.10 -31.38 -33.67
N THR A 507 -26.34 -32.16 -32.61
CA THR A 507 -26.03 -31.75 -31.22
C THR A 507 -24.57 -32.09 -30.88
N GLU A 508 -23.61 -31.51 -31.60
CA GLU A 508 -22.21 -31.56 -31.17
C GLU A 508 -22.03 -30.66 -29.93
N GLU A 509 -21.79 -31.27 -28.77
CA GLU A 509 -21.30 -30.54 -27.60
C GLU A 509 -19.95 -29.89 -27.93
N LYS A 510 -19.83 -28.59 -27.68
CA LYS A 510 -18.59 -27.84 -27.91
C LYS A 510 -17.43 -28.49 -27.14
N SER A 511 -16.43 -28.97 -27.87
CA SER A 511 -15.26 -29.64 -27.29
C SER A 511 -14.62 -28.82 -26.17
N LEU A 512 -14.26 -29.49 -25.07
CA LEU A 512 -13.57 -28.91 -23.91
C LEU A 512 -12.30 -28.14 -24.32
N GLU A 513 -11.57 -28.64 -25.33
CA GLU A 513 -10.42 -27.95 -25.90
C GLU A 513 -10.81 -26.61 -26.56
N GLY A 514 -11.92 -26.58 -27.30
CA GLY A 514 -12.44 -25.38 -27.94
C GLY A 514 -12.88 -24.30 -26.93
N THR A 515 -13.41 -24.71 -25.78
CA THR A 515 -13.71 -23.79 -24.68
C THR A 515 -12.45 -23.28 -23.99
N MET A 516 -11.43 -24.12 -23.79
CA MET A 516 -10.14 -23.68 -23.26
C MET A 516 -9.43 -22.71 -24.21
N TRP A 517 -9.54 -22.91 -25.54
CA TRP A 517 -9.08 -21.95 -26.54
C TRP A 517 -9.79 -20.59 -26.40
N ASP A 518 -11.09 -20.56 -26.13
CA ASP A 518 -11.81 -19.30 -25.92
C ASP A 518 -11.36 -18.58 -24.62
N VAL A 519 -10.95 -19.32 -23.58
CA VAL A 519 -10.32 -18.74 -22.36
C VAL A 519 -8.90 -18.21 -22.65
N VAL A 520 -8.11 -18.90 -23.48
CA VAL A 520 -6.81 -18.37 -23.97
C VAL A 520 -7.02 -17.08 -24.76
N ILE A 521 -8.00 -17.05 -25.67
CA ILE A 521 -8.37 -15.86 -26.45
C ILE A 521 -8.82 -14.71 -25.53
N PHE A 522 -9.64 -15.00 -24.51
CA PHE A 522 -10.03 -14.02 -23.48
C PHE A 522 -8.79 -13.39 -22.81
N THR A 523 -7.90 -14.21 -22.25
CA THR A 523 -6.73 -13.70 -21.50
C THR A 523 -5.77 -12.90 -22.38
N ILE A 524 -5.53 -13.34 -23.62
CA ILE A 524 -4.70 -12.61 -24.60
C ILE A 524 -5.32 -11.24 -24.95
N GLY A 525 -6.65 -11.15 -25.03
CA GLY A 525 -7.37 -9.89 -25.27
C GLY A 525 -7.18 -8.83 -24.18
N GLY A 526 -6.83 -9.23 -22.95
CA GLY A 526 -6.62 -8.31 -21.82
C GLY A 526 -5.27 -7.58 -21.90
N CYS A 527 -4.21 -8.24 -22.38
CA CYS A 527 -2.86 -7.67 -22.50
C CYS A 527 -2.80 -6.30 -23.22
N PRO A 528 -3.38 -6.10 -24.42
CA PRO A 528 -3.41 -4.78 -25.05
C PRO A 528 -4.30 -3.78 -24.29
N GLY A 529 -5.30 -4.24 -23.52
CA GLY A 529 -6.15 -3.39 -22.69
C GLY A 529 -5.39 -2.66 -21.58
N ALA A 530 -4.35 -3.28 -21.00
CA ALA A 530 -3.50 -2.60 -20.01
C ALA A 530 -2.73 -1.42 -20.62
N ILE A 531 -2.18 -1.60 -21.83
CA ILE A 531 -1.45 -0.56 -22.58
C ILE A 531 -2.42 0.53 -23.04
N LEU A 532 -3.59 0.15 -23.55
CA LEU A 532 -4.65 1.08 -23.95
C LEU A 532 -5.14 1.92 -22.76
N GLY A 533 -5.30 1.32 -21.59
CA GLY A 533 -5.66 2.02 -20.35
C GLY A 533 -4.66 3.10 -19.98
N ALA A 534 -3.35 2.77 -19.98
CA ALA A 534 -2.29 3.76 -19.74
C ALA A 534 -2.35 4.93 -20.74
N TYR A 535 -2.48 4.62 -22.04
CA TYR A 535 -2.63 5.65 -23.09
C TYR A 535 -3.91 6.49 -22.92
N MET A 536 -5.02 5.88 -22.53
CA MET A 536 -6.31 6.57 -22.32
C MET A 536 -6.33 7.49 -21.09
N VAL A 537 -5.46 7.28 -20.11
CA VAL A 537 -5.25 8.19 -18.96
C VAL A 537 -4.58 9.50 -19.39
N GLU A 538 -3.65 9.44 -20.34
CA GLU A 538 -2.92 10.60 -20.90
C GLU A 538 -3.67 11.26 -22.08
N SER A 539 -4.62 10.55 -22.69
CA SER A 539 -5.35 11.05 -23.85
C SER A 539 -6.25 12.26 -23.54
N SER A 540 -6.47 13.11 -24.55
CA SER A 540 -7.29 14.33 -24.47
C SER A 540 -8.78 14.12 -24.14
N LEU A 541 -9.24 12.86 -24.08
CA LEU A 541 -10.59 12.48 -23.63
C LEU A 541 -10.80 12.75 -22.12
N GLY A 542 -9.72 12.77 -21.34
CA GLY A 542 -9.74 13.02 -19.90
C GLY A 542 -10.14 11.79 -19.07
N LYS A 543 -9.45 11.61 -17.94
CA LYS A 543 -9.50 10.39 -17.09
C LYS A 543 -10.92 9.94 -16.73
N ARG A 544 -11.82 10.89 -16.44
CA ARG A 544 -13.25 10.65 -16.13
C ARG A 544 -14.02 9.99 -17.27
N TRP A 545 -13.91 10.52 -18.49
CA TRP A 545 -14.62 9.98 -19.66
C TRP A 545 -13.98 8.69 -20.16
N SER A 546 -12.66 8.56 -20.06
CA SER A 546 -11.94 7.30 -20.33
C SER A 546 -12.43 6.16 -19.42
N LEU A 547 -12.59 6.41 -18.11
CA LEU A 547 -13.11 5.39 -17.18
C LEU A 547 -14.60 5.09 -17.43
N ALA A 548 -15.44 6.12 -17.58
CA ALA A 548 -16.85 5.95 -17.87
C ALA A 548 -17.07 5.14 -19.16
N GLY A 549 -16.40 5.55 -20.25
CA GLY A 549 -16.50 4.93 -21.57
C GLY A 549 -16.07 3.46 -21.56
N SER A 550 -14.91 3.14 -20.98
CA SER A 550 -14.46 1.74 -20.85
C SER A 550 -15.42 0.88 -20.02
N THR A 551 -16.01 1.44 -18.96
CA THR A 551 -17.02 0.73 -18.14
C THR A 551 -18.30 0.44 -18.92
N PHE A 552 -18.84 1.43 -19.64
CA PHE A 552 -20.05 1.24 -20.48
C PHE A 552 -19.78 0.33 -21.68
N VAL A 553 -18.60 0.38 -22.29
CA VAL A 553 -18.18 -0.55 -23.34
C VAL A 553 -18.07 -1.99 -22.80
N THR A 554 -17.55 -2.16 -21.58
CA THR A 554 -17.54 -3.47 -20.89
C THR A 554 -18.96 -4.00 -20.71
N ALA A 555 -19.89 -3.16 -20.22
CA ALA A 555 -21.30 -3.52 -20.07
C ALA A 555 -21.97 -3.88 -21.42
N LEU A 556 -21.69 -3.12 -22.48
CA LEU A 556 -22.21 -3.38 -23.82
C LEU A 556 -21.72 -4.72 -24.38
N PHE A 557 -20.43 -5.05 -24.24
CA PHE A 557 -19.91 -6.34 -24.67
C PHE A 557 -20.41 -7.50 -23.80
N CYS A 558 -20.59 -7.30 -22.48
CA CYS A 558 -21.25 -8.29 -21.61
C CYS A 558 -22.69 -8.58 -22.09
N MET A 559 -23.45 -7.55 -22.47
CA MET A 559 -24.78 -7.73 -23.04
C MET A 559 -24.74 -8.42 -24.41
N ALA A 560 -23.80 -8.05 -25.28
CA ALA A 560 -23.61 -8.67 -26.58
C ALA A 560 -23.24 -10.17 -26.49
N PHE A 561 -22.44 -10.55 -25.48
CA PHE A 561 -22.12 -11.95 -25.18
C PHE A 561 -23.39 -12.76 -24.89
N VAL A 562 -24.29 -12.25 -24.05
CA VAL A 562 -25.55 -12.93 -23.69
C VAL A 562 -26.48 -13.15 -24.89
N PHE A 563 -26.52 -12.22 -25.84
CA PHE A 563 -27.33 -12.34 -27.06
C PHE A 563 -26.58 -13.01 -28.24
N SER A 564 -25.35 -13.46 -28.05
CA SER A 564 -24.55 -14.04 -29.14
C SER A 564 -24.71 -15.56 -29.27
N GLU A 565 -25.49 -15.97 -30.28
CA GLU A 565 -25.68 -17.39 -30.63
C GLU A 565 -24.55 -17.94 -31.54
N SER A 566 -23.86 -17.05 -32.27
CA SER A 566 -22.74 -17.44 -33.15
C SER A 566 -21.42 -17.52 -32.38
N SER A 567 -20.69 -18.62 -32.55
CA SER A 567 -19.36 -18.84 -31.97
C SER A 567 -18.35 -17.72 -32.28
N LEU A 568 -18.46 -17.04 -33.43
CA LEU A 568 -17.64 -15.87 -33.74
C LEU A 568 -18.04 -14.66 -32.89
N ALA A 569 -19.34 -14.40 -32.74
CA ALA A 569 -19.85 -13.30 -31.92
C ALA A 569 -19.55 -13.49 -30.43
N VAL A 570 -19.59 -14.73 -29.91
CA VAL A 570 -19.14 -15.09 -28.56
C VAL A 570 -17.66 -14.75 -28.39
N ARG A 571 -16.80 -15.11 -29.35
CA ARG A 571 -15.35 -14.79 -29.31
C ARG A 571 -15.07 -13.29 -29.36
N VAL A 572 -15.70 -12.56 -30.28
CA VAL A 572 -15.51 -11.11 -30.44
C VAL A 572 -15.99 -10.35 -29.20
N SER A 573 -17.16 -10.70 -28.65
CA SER A 573 -17.64 -10.10 -27.40
C SER A 573 -16.71 -10.44 -26.22
N THR A 574 -16.24 -11.68 -26.10
CA THR A 574 -15.28 -12.10 -25.05
C THR A 574 -13.97 -11.31 -25.11
N ILE A 575 -13.37 -11.12 -26.30
CA ILE A 575 -12.19 -10.27 -26.49
C ILE A 575 -12.51 -8.81 -26.09
N GLY A 576 -13.67 -8.31 -26.51
CA GLY A 576 -14.15 -6.97 -26.17
C GLY A 576 -14.27 -6.74 -24.66
N ILE A 577 -14.86 -7.69 -23.92
CA ILE A 577 -14.95 -7.66 -22.45
C ILE A 577 -13.56 -7.65 -21.83
N SER A 578 -12.66 -8.52 -22.28
CA SER A 578 -11.30 -8.59 -21.72
C SER A 578 -10.53 -7.28 -21.90
N LEU A 579 -10.47 -6.78 -23.14
CA LEU A 579 -9.78 -5.54 -23.46
C LEU A 579 -10.37 -4.34 -22.70
N SER A 580 -11.70 -4.19 -22.71
CA SER A 580 -12.37 -3.05 -22.05
C SER A 580 -12.30 -3.12 -20.52
N SER A 581 -12.43 -4.29 -19.91
CA SER A 581 -12.31 -4.45 -18.45
C SER A 581 -10.88 -4.27 -17.95
N THR A 582 -9.85 -4.73 -18.68
CA THR A 582 -8.45 -4.44 -18.32
C THR A 582 -8.13 -2.95 -18.50
N THR A 583 -8.65 -2.31 -19.55
CA THR A 583 -8.56 -0.85 -19.76
C THR A 583 -9.20 -0.09 -18.58
N MET A 584 -10.42 -0.46 -18.18
CA MET A 584 -11.15 0.10 -17.05
C MET A 584 -10.35 -0.01 -15.74
N TRP A 585 -9.81 -1.18 -15.42
CA TRP A 585 -8.97 -1.37 -14.23
C TRP A 585 -7.72 -0.50 -14.26
N ALA A 586 -6.97 -0.48 -15.38
CA ALA A 586 -5.77 0.34 -15.52
C ALA A 586 -6.05 1.83 -15.29
N ILE A 587 -7.14 2.37 -15.85
CA ILE A 587 -7.57 3.76 -15.62
C ILE A 587 -7.98 3.96 -14.15
N LEU A 588 -8.73 3.05 -13.55
CA LEU A 588 -9.18 3.16 -12.15
C LEU A 588 -8.00 3.22 -11.18
N TYR A 589 -7.02 2.32 -11.32
CA TYR A 589 -5.82 2.30 -10.48
C TYR A 589 -4.97 3.57 -10.66
N GLY A 590 -4.84 4.08 -11.89
CA GLY A 590 -4.09 5.30 -12.19
C GLY A 590 -4.77 6.57 -11.68
N TRP A 591 -6.09 6.71 -11.85
CA TRP A 591 -6.83 7.94 -11.53
C TRP A 591 -7.22 8.05 -10.04
N THR A 592 -7.46 6.94 -9.35
CA THR A 592 -7.84 6.95 -7.93
C THR A 592 -6.91 7.77 -7.01
N PRO A 593 -5.56 7.67 -7.09
CA PRO A 593 -4.67 8.51 -6.29
C PRO A 593 -4.66 9.99 -6.69
N ASP A 594 -5.08 10.34 -7.91
CA ASP A 594 -5.11 11.74 -8.37
C ASP A 594 -6.36 12.49 -7.89
N ILE A 595 -7.42 11.77 -7.50
CA ILE A 595 -8.68 12.35 -7.02
C ILE A 595 -8.53 12.94 -5.60
N PHE A 596 -7.56 12.47 -4.82
CA PHE A 596 -7.43 12.80 -3.39
C PHE A 596 -6.13 13.54 -3.09
N GLU A 597 -6.23 14.57 -2.23
CA GLU A 597 -5.06 15.26 -1.69
C GLU A 597 -4.12 14.33 -0.94
N THR A 598 -2.83 14.67 -0.93
CA THR A 598 -1.73 13.89 -0.34
C THR A 598 -2.00 13.41 1.09
N ASN A 599 -2.67 14.22 1.91
CA ASN A 599 -3.02 13.95 3.31
C ASN A 599 -4.06 12.82 3.49
N VAL A 600 -5.05 12.74 2.60
CA VAL A 600 -6.18 11.78 2.70
C VAL A 600 -6.05 10.60 1.74
N ARG A 601 -5.32 10.78 0.64
CA ARG A 601 -5.09 9.82 -0.45
C ARG A 601 -4.75 8.42 0.01
N GLY A 602 -3.73 8.26 0.88
CA GLY A 602 -3.27 6.95 1.33
C GLY A 602 -4.39 6.13 1.99
N THR A 603 -5.20 6.78 2.83
CA THR A 603 -6.34 6.14 3.50
C THR A 603 -7.47 5.86 2.50
N ALA A 604 -7.84 6.84 1.67
CA ALA A 604 -8.95 6.73 0.73
C ALA A 604 -8.74 5.66 -0.36
N CYS A 605 -7.53 5.58 -0.92
CA CYS A 605 -7.15 4.54 -1.88
C CYS A 605 -7.03 3.17 -1.22
N GLY A 606 -6.49 3.11 0.00
CA GLY A 606 -6.35 1.87 0.77
C GLY A 606 -7.71 1.23 1.10
N THR A 607 -8.67 2.02 1.56
CA THR A 607 -10.04 1.54 1.84
C THR A 607 -10.80 1.19 0.56
N ALA A 608 -10.63 1.95 -0.53
CA ALA A 608 -11.22 1.61 -1.83
C ALA A 608 -10.73 0.24 -2.35
N SER A 609 -9.42 -0.02 -2.25
CA SER A 609 -8.82 -1.32 -2.57
C SER A 609 -9.36 -2.44 -1.67
N ALA A 610 -9.49 -2.21 -0.36
CA ALA A 610 -10.09 -3.19 0.56
C ALA A 610 -11.56 -3.52 0.22
N LEU A 611 -12.37 -2.51 -0.10
CA LEU A 611 -13.77 -2.69 -0.53
C LEU A 611 -13.86 -3.50 -1.84
N SER A 612 -12.90 -3.33 -2.76
CA SER A 612 -12.82 -4.14 -3.98
C SER A 612 -12.61 -5.63 -3.67
N ARG A 613 -11.84 -5.98 -2.64
CA ARG A 613 -11.65 -7.37 -2.20
C ARG A 613 -12.91 -7.94 -1.54
N ILE A 614 -13.68 -7.13 -0.82
CA ILE A 614 -15.00 -7.51 -0.32
C ILE A 614 -15.98 -7.77 -1.49
N GLY A 615 -16.00 -6.90 -2.50
CA GLY A 615 -16.77 -7.11 -3.74
C GLY A 615 -16.39 -8.41 -4.44
N GLY A 616 -15.09 -8.68 -4.60
CA GLY A 616 -14.57 -9.93 -5.18
C GLY A 616 -14.82 -11.18 -4.33
N MET A 617 -14.97 -11.05 -3.01
CA MET A 617 -15.38 -12.15 -2.13
C MET A 617 -16.88 -12.45 -2.24
N ILE A 618 -17.73 -11.44 -2.37
CA ILE A 618 -19.19 -11.59 -2.45
C ILE A 618 -19.63 -12.10 -3.84
N ALA A 619 -18.98 -11.62 -4.90
CA ALA A 619 -19.37 -11.89 -6.29
C ALA A 619 -19.48 -13.38 -6.66
N PRO A 620 -18.53 -14.28 -6.31
CA PRO A 620 -18.67 -15.69 -6.64
C PRO A 620 -19.84 -16.37 -5.91
N VAL A 621 -20.08 -16.03 -4.63
CA VAL A 621 -21.26 -16.53 -3.88
C VAL A 621 -22.56 -16.06 -4.53
N LEU A 622 -22.65 -14.77 -4.86
CA LEU A 622 -23.81 -14.18 -5.49
C LEU A 622 -24.05 -14.75 -6.90
N GLY A 623 -22.99 -14.88 -7.71
CA GLY A 623 -23.06 -15.49 -9.03
C GLY A 623 -23.49 -16.96 -8.98
N GLY A 624 -22.99 -17.74 -8.02
CA GLY A 624 -23.45 -19.12 -7.79
C GLY A 624 -24.93 -19.21 -7.44
N ALA A 625 -25.40 -18.35 -6.53
CA ALA A 625 -26.82 -18.27 -6.19
C ALA A 625 -27.69 -17.86 -7.39
N LEU A 626 -27.21 -16.95 -8.24
CA LEU A 626 -27.90 -16.50 -9.46
C LEU A 626 -27.95 -17.58 -10.54
N LEU A 627 -26.91 -18.42 -10.68
CA LEU A 627 -26.89 -19.52 -11.64
C LEU A 627 -28.03 -20.53 -11.43
N VAL A 628 -28.41 -20.79 -10.17
CA VAL A 628 -29.55 -21.66 -9.82
C VAL A 628 -30.88 -21.13 -10.38
N ALA A 629 -31.06 -19.80 -10.39
CA ALA A 629 -32.27 -19.15 -10.90
C ALA A 629 -32.25 -18.97 -12.44
N GLY A 630 -31.06 -18.93 -13.07
CA GLY A 630 -30.94 -18.87 -14.52
C GLY A 630 -29.52 -18.64 -15.00
N ARG A 631 -29.11 -19.38 -16.04
CA ARG A 631 -27.73 -19.40 -16.58
C ARG A 631 -27.20 -18.01 -16.99
N ALA A 632 -28.05 -17.12 -17.47
CA ALA A 632 -27.69 -15.76 -17.88
C ALA A 632 -27.81 -14.69 -16.77
N LEU A 633 -28.39 -15.01 -15.60
CA LEU A 633 -28.63 -14.02 -14.54
C LEU A 633 -27.34 -13.40 -13.97
N PRO A 634 -26.23 -14.14 -13.75
CA PRO A 634 -24.97 -13.51 -13.32
C PRO A 634 -24.46 -12.47 -14.32
N LEU A 635 -24.67 -12.69 -15.63
CA LEU A 635 -24.26 -11.76 -16.68
C LEU A 635 -25.14 -10.51 -16.72
N TYR A 636 -26.46 -10.67 -16.62
CA TYR A 636 -27.38 -9.53 -16.53
C TYR A 636 -27.12 -8.68 -15.28
N VAL A 637 -26.94 -9.31 -14.12
CA VAL A 637 -26.60 -8.60 -12.86
C VAL A 637 -25.25 -7.89 -12.98
N SER A 638 -24.21 -8.56 -13.50
CA SER A 638 -22.91 -7.93 -13.74
C SER A 638 -23.01 -6.73 -14.69
N THR A 639 -23.83 -6.84 -15.74
CA THR A 639 -24.06 -5.75 -16.70
C THR A 639 -24.76 -4.55 -16.07
N VAL A 640 -25.81 -4.78 -15.27
CA VAL A 640 -26.49 -3.72 -14.51
C VAL A 640 -25.53 -3.06 -13.51
N VAL A 641 -24.71 -3.84 -12.81
CA VAL A 641 -23.71 -3.31 -11.86
C VAL A 641 -22.63 -2.50 -12.59
N PHE A 642 -22.17 -2.91 -13.77
CA PHE A 642 -21.27 -2.08 -14.60
C PHE A 642 -21.94 -0.78 -15.08
N VAL A 643 -23.22 -0.81 -15.47
CA VAL A 643 -23.97 0.42 -15.82
C VAL A 643 -24.07 1.36 -14.62
N ILE A 644 -24.37 0.85 -13.42
CA ILE A 644 -24.38 1.63 -12.18
C ILE A 644 -22.98 2.21 -11.88
N ALA A 645 -21.92 1.40 -12.01
CA ALA A 645 -20.54 1.86 -11.85
C ALA A 645 -20.20 2.99 -12.83
N GLY A 646 -20.55 2.85 -14.11
CA GLY A 646 -20.40 3.87 -15.13
C GLY A 646 -21.16 5.15 -14.78
N LEU A 647 -22.40 5.06 -14.31
CA LEU A 647 -23.15 6.21 -13.81
C LEU A 647 -22.48 6.87 -12.60
N CYS A 648 -21.94 6.09 -11.65
CA CYS A 648 -21.15 6.64 -10.54
C CYS A 648 -19.89 7.38 -11.03
N THR A 649 -19.17 6.89 -12.05
CA THR A 649 -18.03 7.62 -12.66
C THR A 649 -18.47 8.95 -13.28
N LEU A 650 -19.65 9.00 -13.89
CA LEU A 650 -20.21 10.23 -14.44
C LEU A 650 -20.71 11.20 -13.36
N MET A 651 -21.16 10.71 -12.21
CA MET A 651 -21.55 11.55 -11.07
C MET A 651 -20.34 12.16 -10.34
N LEU A 652 -19.14 11.63 -10.52
CA LEU A 652 -17.92 12.19 -9.95
C LEU A 652 -17.60 13.54 -10.60
N ARG A 653 -17.91 14.64 -9.91
CA ARG A 653 -17.40 15.97 -10.25
C ARG A 653 -15.98 16.08 -9.72
N VAL A 654 -15.01 16.02 -10.61
CA VAL A 654 -13.67 16.54 -10.36
C VAL A 654 -13.65 17.99 -10.81
N GLU A 655 -13.26 18.89 -9.91
CA GLU A 655 -12.98 20.28 -10.27
C GLU A 655 -11.66 20.29 -11.06
N GLU A 656 -11.71 20.77 -12.30
CA GLU A 656 -10.56 20.80 -13.22
C GLU A 656 -9.56 21.90 -12.82
N GLY A 657 -8.80 21.69 -11.75
CA GLY A 657 -7.77 22.63 -11.28
C GLY A 657 -6.69 22.93 -12.34
N ASP A 658 -6.32 21.92 -13.14
CA ASP A 658 -5.16 22.00 -14.05
C ASP A 658 -5.42 22.75 -15.37
N ARG A 659 -6.63 23.29 -15.60
CA ARG A 659 -6.87 24.16 -16.76
C ARG A 659 -6.38 25.59 -16.59
N ILE A 660 -5.98 25.99 -15.37
CA ILE A 660 -5.51 27.36 -15.09
C ILE A 660 -3.99 27.46 -15.19
N GLU A 661 -3.21 26.52 -14.62
CA GLU A 661 -1.73 26.61 -14.66
C GLU A 661 -1.16 26.55 -16.08
N GLY A 662 -1.75 25.73 -16.96
CA GLY A 662 -1.37 25.65 -18.37
C GLY A 662 -1.65 26.92 -19.20
N SER A 663 -2.46 27.86 -18.70
CA SER A 663 -2.78 29.13 -19.39
C SER A 663 -2.09 30.35 -18.79
N VAL A 664 -1.43 30.22 -17.63
CA VAL A 664 -0.70 31.33 -16.96
C VAL A 664 0.79 31.33 -17.31
N MET A 665 1.34 30.18 -17.76
CA MET A 665 2.72 30.04 -18.27
C MET A 665 2.89 30.46 -19.74
N ALA A 666 1.87 31.05 -20.36
CA ALA A 666 1.85 31.42 -21.79
C ALA A 666 1.54 32.91 -22.01
N HIS A 667 2.33 33.79 -21.38
CA HIS A 667 2.35 35.23 -21.65
C HIS A 667 3.76 35.82 -21.54
#